data_AF-A0A7C0XCH6-F1
#
_entry.id   AF-A0A7C0XCH6-F1
#
_cell.length_a   1.000
_cell.length_b   1.000
_cell.length_c   1.000
_cell.angle_alpha   90.00
_cell.angle_beta   90.00
_cell.angle_gamma   90.00
#
_symmetry.space_group_name_H-M   'P 1'
#
loop_
_entity.id
_entity.type
_entity.pdbx_description
1 polymer ?
#
loop_
_entity_poly.entity_id
_entity_poly.type
_entity_poly.pdbx_seq_one_letter_code
_entity_poly.pdbx_strand_id
1 'polypeptide(L)'
;MKDLLIGFFLYFILLASAATGQDFVKISQNNIPKARIQVNYESVFPSWQLVWDEAREMVKKNELDGAVALYKELLRDRQGLIEARWELGLVLMQLNKESQAILEFERVVEARPDDIQTLFILAELLSRSGQCDKAIAIYKNLVEEVNLRGKDFHIAKNELFDITEDLTLVKIIESLAHCLKSQKRFNESIKYLLKALALEPDRKDLEFDLACGLLRIKKEKKALPIFNKLLPQYKDDTEFLANYAEALLAVGDRDKSIKILERFVTLSTDISREDKADSLIWGVNELVSLYLMEGDIQSAIKVIEDLKHEHPKVLDKKLLATAGRLYYASHNYLKALDTFRTFLGEEPDNKEALMFMARTYERLQLFTPAISIYKQLLILEHSPDITVHLIKLFLELEDFDRANLLITEDVRSRLENDIKGRELLLDVYHGKGDAQRVEKLLDGDSLLFKDDDILVSYVSLVVSIGYVSSRKGLGLYEDALLALAAQAEKRKDLLQAGVKLLEGIGQQDMAERVLRCCWSESRSLWSVDMLINRYLEKDMCEDAVALLEDALSIYPSSARLKLKQVYLLLNMTRAELAREVLFSIYVENIWEWGKEKRLLYEACAHGLAGRYEEALDVYGKIIQQAPNHLEAHRGRWFNFEAYGLGYEADAEARGLELITGSRCIDLLPDGDNEKFIPIFVANGSVIQAPGAYLSGFICSKNLLPPKDILDSSFCEMEGEACPLLLALSYEHFENFSEAITMWRTFLKRHDTYWPGYERLVRIYNSIGKADSAQKLRYSACSKIKQLRLFLYYGKDNNELRTVSGEAAPSGIWMWQNLDVMALKSWEGIFCSD
;
A
#
# COMPACT_ATOMS: atom_id res chain seq x y z
N MET A 1 -33.08 -28.86 88.52
CA MET A 1 -33.08 -27.47 89.01
C MET A 1 -34.44 -26.96 89.51
N LYS A 2 -35.59 -27.57 89.15
CA LYS A 2 -36.88 -27.25 89.80
C LYS A 2 -37.02 -27.85 91.22
N ASP A 3 -36.35 -28.97 91.53
CA ASP A 3 -36.39 -29.56 92.88
C ASP A 3 -35.41 -28.93 93.89
N LEU A 4 -34.49 -28.07 93.44
CA LEU A 4 -33.57 -27.33 94.32
C LEU A 4 -34.17 -25.99 94.82
N LEU A 5 -35.18 -25.47 94.13
CA LEU A 5 -35.87 -24.23 94.50
C LEU A 5 -37.00 -24.45 95.53
N ILE A 6 -37.59 -25.65 95.57
CA ILE A 6 -38.60 -26.01 96.58
C ILE A 6 -37.96 -26.22 97.96
N GLY A 7 -36.71 -26.69 98.02
CA GLY A 7 -35.95 -26.88 99.26
C GLY A 7 -35.57 -25.58 99.96
N PHE A 8 -35.28 -24.50 99.22
CA PHE A 8 -34.92 -23.20 99.80
C PHE A 8 -36.13 -22.43 100.35
N PHE A 9 -37.32 -22.61 99.77
CA PHE A 9 -38.55 -21.94 100.22
C PHE A 9 -39.14 -22.56 101.50
N LEU A 10 -38.94 -23.85 101.74
CA LEU A 10 -39.34 -24.52 102.99
C LEU A 10 -38.42 -24.18 104.18
N TYR A 11 -37.16 -23.84 103.93
CA TYR A 11 -36.19 -23.49 104.98
C TYR A 11 -36.48 -22.12 105.63
N PHE A 12 -37.01 -21.15 104.87
CA PHE A 12 -37.37 -19.82 105.41
C PHE A 12 -38.69 -19.81 106.19
N ILE A 13 -39.62 -20.74 105.90
CA ILE A 13 -40.89 -20.86 106.63
C ILE A 13 -40.70 -21.57 107.99
N LEU A 14 -39.66 -22.41 108.13
CA LEU A 14 -39.28 -23.07 109.38
C LEU A 14 -38.50 -22.17 110.36
N LEU A 15 -37.92 -21.05 109.90
CA LEU A 15 -37.23 -20.07 110.78
C LEU A 15 -38.18 -19.02 111.38
N ALA A 16 -39.44 -18.95 110.94
CA ALA A 16 -40.43 -17.97 111.42
C ALA A 16 -41.45 -18.56 112.42
N SER A 17 -41.28 -19.80 112.90
CA SER A 17 -42.25 -20.47 113.78
C SER A 17 -41.64 -21.24 114.95
N ALA A 18 -40.57 -20.72 115.56
CA ALA A 18 -39.99 -21.29 116.77
C ALA A 18 -39.55 -20.22 117.78
N ALA A 19 -40.52 -19.61 118.47
CA ALA A 19 -40.34 -19.10 119.84
C ALA A 19 -41.71 -18.79 120.46
N THR A 20 -42.42 -19.84 120.86
CA THR A 20 -43.55 -19.75 121.78
C THR A 20 -43.04 -19.60 123.21
N GLY A 21 -43.53 -18.57 123.91
CA GLY A 21 -44.04 -18.71 125.27
C GLY A 21 -43.04 -18.64 126.45
N GLN A 22 -43.34 -17.69 127.34
CA GLN A 22 -42.98 -17.60 128.76
C GLN A 22 -41.59 -17.04 129.11
N ASP A 23 -41.55 -15.73 129.35
CA ASP A 23 -41.35 -15.24 130.73
C ASP A 23 -41.87 -13.81 130.89
N PHE A 24 -42.84 -13.67 131.79
CA PHE A 24 -43.43 -12.41 132.25
C PHE A 24 -42.61 -11.87 133.42
N VAL A 25 -41.99 -10.70 133.28
CA VAL A 25 -41.73 -9.81 134.42
C VAL A 25 -42.17 -8.39 134.11
N LYS A 26 -43.21 -7.99 134.86
CA LYS A 26 -43.82 -6.67 135.05
C LYS A 26 -42.86 -5.48 134.88
N ILE A 27 -43.23 -4.54 134.00
CA ILE A 27 -43.19 -3.11 134.32
C ILE A 27 -44.54 -2.49 133.91
N SER A 28 -45.08 -1.71 134.83
CA SER A 28 -46.44 -1.17 134.91
C SER A 28 -46.84 -0.27 133.73
N GLN A 29 -48.07 -0.49 133.25
CA GLN A 29 -48.87 0.48 132.50
C GLN A 29 -49.06 1.74 133.35
N ASN A 30 -48.34 2.82 133.03
CA ASN A 30 -48.76 4.21 133.19
C ASN A 30 -47.65 5.12 132.68
N ASN A 31 -47.74 5.47 131.38
CA ASN A 31 -47.23 6.69 130.72
C ASN A 31 -46.81 6.39 129.28
N ILE A 32 -47.77 6.33 128.34
CA ILE A 32 -47.51 6.62 126.93
C ILE A 32 -48.64 7.54 126.43
N PRO A 33 -48.33 8.77 126.00
CA PRO A 33 -49.34 9.72 125.53
C PRO A 33 -50.00 9.23 124.23
N LYS A 34 -51.31 9.46 124.11
CA LYS A 34 -52.07 9.29 122.86
C LYS A 34 -51.55 10.30 121.82
N ALA A 35 -50.48 9.96 121.11
CA ALA A 35 -50.13 10.64 119.87
C ALA A 35 -51.00 10.06 118.76
N ARG A 36 -51.99 10.84 118.31
CA ARG A 36 -52.54 10.69 116.95
C ARG A 36 -51.38 10.94 115.98
N ILE A 37 -50.82 9.88 115.42
CA ILE A 37 -49.91 10.01 114.29
C ILE A 37 -50.80 10.35 113.08
N GLN A 38 -50.88 11.63 112.74
CA GLN A 38 -51.15 12.02 111.36
C GLN A 38 -49.90 11.63 110.56
N VAL A 39 -50.02 10.59 109.74
CA VAL A 39 -49.03 10.31 108.69
C VAL A 39 -49.30 11.34 107.59
N ASN A 40 -48.55 12.44 107.59
CA ASN A 40 -48.41 13.28 106.40
C ASN A 40 -47.49 12.52 105.43
N TYR A 41 -48.05 12.04 104.32
CA TYR A 41 -47.27 11.61 103.16
C TYR A 41 -46.80 12.86 102.40
N GLU A 42 -45.70 13.47 102.84
CA GLU A 42 -44.90 14.31 101.95
C GLU A 42 -43.96 13.39 101.17
N SER A 43 -44.16 13.30 99.85
CA SER A 43 -43.34 12.47 98.95
C SER A 43 -41.93 13.05 98.86
N VAL A 44 -41.00 12.55 99.67
CA VAL A 44 -39.57 12.85 99.52
C VAL A 44 -39.05 12.06 98.32
N PHE A 45 -38.96 12.71 97.15
CA PHE A 45 -38.29 12.12 95.99
C PHE A 45 -36.80 11.91 96.31
N PRO A 46 -36.21 10.74 95.98
CA PRO A 46 -34.77 10.56 96.05
C PRO A 46 -34.04 11.63 95.21
N SER A 47 -32.93 12.17 95.72
CA SER A 47 -32.17 13.26 95.06
C SER A 47 -31.76 12.97 93.60
N TRP A 48 -31.54 11.71 93.24
CA TRP A 48 -31.19 11.29 91.88
C TRP A 48 -32.36 11.39 90.89
N GLN A 49 -33.62 11.31 91.34
CA GLN A 49 -34.78 11.49 90.45
C GLN A 49 -34.89 12.95 89.99
N LEU A 50 -34.56 13.90 90.87
CA LEU A 50 -34.54 15.32 90.52
C LEU A 50 -33.52 15.63 89.41
N VAL A 51 -32.31 15.10 89.53
CA VAL A 51 -31.23 15.26 88.52
C VAL A 51 -31.63 14.60 87.19
N TRP A 52 -32.34 13.47 87.24
CA TRP A 52 -32.81 12.79 86.05
C TRP A 52 -33.94 13.56 85.34
N ASP A 53 -34.91 14.07 86.09
CA ASP A 53 -36.00 14.89 85.53
C ASP A 53 -35.48 16.22 84.96
N GLU A 54 -34.47 16.83 85.61
CA GLU A 54 -33.78 18.01 85.09
C GLU A 54 -33.05 17.72 83.77
N ALA A 55 -32.34 16.59 83.68
CA ALA A 55 -31.71 16.17 82.44
C ALA A 55 -32.73 15.98 81.31
N ARG A 56 -33.90 15.40 81.59
CA ARG A 56 -35.00 15.26 80.62
C ARG A 56 -35.63 16.59 80.23
N GLU A 57 -35.79 17.52 81.16
CA GLU A 57 -36.23 18.88 80.84
C GLU A 57 -35.25 19.60 79.90
N MET A 58 -33.93 19.45 80.14
CA MET A 58 -32.91 20.01 79.26
C MET A 58 -32.99 19.40 77.85
N VAL A 59 -33.23 18.09 77.73
CA VAL A 59 -33.49 17.44 76.44
C VAL A 59 -34.71 18.07 75.73
N LYS A 60 -35.83 18.28 76.45
CA LYS A 60 -37.03 18.92 75.89
C LYS A 60 -36.79 20.37 75.46
N LYS A 61 -35.87 21.09 76.13
CA LYS A 61 -35.44 22.45 75.77
C LYS A 61 -34.36 22.47 74.67
N ASN A 62 -33.96 21.31 74.15
CA ASN A 62 -32.88 21.12 73.17
C ASN A 62 -31.49 21.56 73.68
N GLU A 63 -31.28 21.60 75.00
CA GLU A 63 -30.01 21.89 75.67
C GLU A 63 -29.17 20.61 75.85
N LEU A 64 -28.83 19.97 74.72
CA LEU A 64 -28.34 18.59 74.68
C LEU A 64 -26.99 18.37 75.37
N ASP A 65 -26.03 19.29 75.24
CA ASP A 65 -24.72 19.15 75.92
C ASP A 65 -24.84 19.28 77.45
N GLY A 66 -25.76 20.11 77.94
CA GLY A 66 -26.09 20.23 79.36
C GLY A 66 -26.75 18.95 79.89
N ALA A 67 -27.69 18.40 79.13
CA ALA A 67 -28.30 17.11 79.44
C ALA A 67 -27.27 15.97 79.52
N VAL A 68 -26.30 15.91 78.59
CA VAL A 68 -25.21 14.91 78.63
C VAL A 68 -24.39 15.02 79.92
N ALA A 69 -24.10 16.24 80.38
CA ALA A 69 -23.36 16.45 81.62
C ALA A 69 -24.14 15.90 82.84
N LEU A 70 -25.44 16.23 82.95
CA LEU A 70 -26.30 15.75 84.03
C LEU A 70 -26.50 14.23 83.99
N TYR A 71 -26.71 13.63 82.81
CA TYR A 71 -26.78 12.18 82.68
C TYR A 71 -25.47 11.49 83.08
N LYS A 72 -24.31 12.06 82.72
CA LYS A 72 -23.01 11.51 83.13
C LYS A 72 -22.77 11.64 84.63
N GLU A 73 -23.21 12.73 85.26
CA GLU A 73 -23.18 12.92 86.71
C GLU A 73 -24.07 11.89 87.42
N LEU A 74 -25.32 11.76 86.98
CA LEU A 74 -26.29 10.79 87.48
C LEU A 74 -25.75 9.34 87.41
N LEU A 75 -25.10 8.98 86.30
CA LEU A 75 -24.54 7.64 86.08
C LEU A 75 -23.20 7.40 86.80
N ARG A 76 -22.50 8.45 87.27
CA ARG A 76 -21.34 8.30 88.17
C ARG A 76 -21.79 7.84 89.55
N ASP A 77 -22.86 8.44 90.06
CA ASP A 77 -23.42 8.12 91.38
C ASP A 77 -24.24 6.82 91.36
N ARG A 78 -24.92 6.54 90.23
CA ARG A 78 -25.74 5.34 90.04
C ARG A 78 -25.49 4.67 88.70
N GLN A 79 -24.47 3.81 88.67
CA GLN A 79 -24.11 3.06 87.46
C GLN A 79 -25.19 2.08 86.96
N GLY A 80 -26.09 1.64 87.84
CA GLY A 80 -27.16 0.67 87.54
C GLY A 80 -28.46 1.27 87.01
N LEU A 81 -28.54 2.58 86.76
CA LEU A 81 -29.72 3.23 86.20
C LEU A 81 -29.74 3.07 84.68
N ILE A 82 -30.25 1.92 84.21
CA ILE A 82 -30.18 1.52 82.80
C ILE A 82 -30.99 2.46 81.90
N GLU A 83 -32.14 2.94 82.35
CA GLU A 83 -33.00 3.87 81.60
C GLU A 83 -32.31 5.23 81.38
N ALA A 84 -31.61 5.77 82.37
CA ALA A 84 -30.85 7.01 82.20
C ALA A 84 -29.66 6.82 81.25
N ARG A 85 -29.06 5.61 81.23
CA ARG A 85 -28.00 5.26 80.27
C ARG A 85 -28.53 5.14 78.84
N TRP A 86 -29.71 4.56 78.68
CA TRP A 86 -30.44 4.51 77.42
C TRP A 86 -30.75 5.91 76.88
N GLU A 87 -31.29 6.79 77.72
CA GLU A 87 -31.58 8.19 77.35
C GLU A 87 -30.31 8.97 77.00
N LEU A 88 -29.21 8.77 77.75
CA LEU A 88 -27.91 9.34 77.40
C LEU A 88 -27.44 8.89 76.01
N GLY A 89 -27.59 7.60 75.67
CA GLY A 89 -27.28 7.08 74.34
C GLY A 89 -28.06 7.79 73.22
N LEU A 90 -29.36 8.04 73.44
CA LEU A 90 -30.21 8.77 72.49
C LEU A 90 -29.77 10.24 72.33
N VAL A 91 -29.45 10.93 73.43
CA VAL A 91 -28.92 12.32 73.37
C VAL A 91 -27.59 12.37 72.63
N LEU A 92 -26.69 11.41 72.87
CA LEU A 92 -25.41 11.32 72.17
C LEU A 92 -25.58 11.06 70.68
N MET A 93 -26.57 10.27 70.29
CA MET A 93 -26.94 10.05 68.89
C MET A 93 -27.43 11.34 68.22
N GLN A 94 -28.29 12.12 68.89
CA GLN A 94 -28.76 13.41 68.38
C GLN A 94 -27.62 14.44 68.22
N LEU A 95 -26.59 14.35 69.05
CA LEU A 95 -25.36 15.15 68.96
C LEU A 95 -24.35 14.63 67.91
N ASN A 96 -24.70 13.60 67.12
CA ASN A 96 -23.78 12.90 66.20
C ASN A 96 -22.50 12.36 66.87
N LYS A 97 -22.52 12.12 68.19
CA LYS A 97 -21.42 11.53 68.96
C LYS A 97 -21.53 9.99 68.94
N GLU A 98 -21.56 9.40 67.74
CA GLU A 98 -21.89 7.99 67.49
C GLU A 98 -21.02 7.01 68.30
N SER A 99 -19.70 7.21 68.35
CA SER A 99 -18.80 6.32 69.11
C SER A 99 -19.09 6.28 70.60
N GLN A 100 -19.54 7.40 71.19
CA GLN A 100 -19.94 7.46 72.59
C GLN A 100 -21.33 6.83 72.80
N ALA A 101 -22.25 7.04 71.86
CA ALA A 101 -23.57 6.44 71.89
C ALA A 101 -23.49 4.90 71.83
N ILE A 102 -22.65 4.35 70.93
CA ILE A 102 -22.40 2.90 70.82
C ILE A 102 -21.97 2.32 72.18
N LEU A 103 -21.01 2.95 72.86
CA LEU A 103 -20.53 2.47 74.17
C LEU A 103 -21.63 2.46 75.23
N GLU A 104 -22.48 3.49 75.28
CA GLU A 104 -23.57 3.53 76.25
C GLU A 104 -24.67 2.51 75.91
N PHE A 105 -24.97 2.28 74.63
CA PHE A 105 -25.92 1.24 74.21
C PHE A 105 -25.38 -0.18 74.41
N GLU A 106 -24.08 -0.44 74.17
CA GLU A 106 -23.46 -1.74 74.49
C GLU A 106 -23.67 -2.10 75.97
N ARG A 107 -23.49 -1.13 76.88
CA ARG A 107 -23.75 -1.32 78.32
C ARG A 107 -25.23 -1.52 78.66
N VAL A 108 -26.15 -0.91 77.91
CA VAL A 108 -27.59 -1.18 78.06
C VAL A 108 -27.90 -2.61 77.64
N VAL A 109 -27.34 -3.08 76.52
CA VAL A 109 -27.51 -4.47 76.04
C VAL A 109 -26.89 -5.49 76.99
N GLU A 110 -25.72 -5.19 77.60
CA GLU A 110 -25.12 -6.04 78.63
C GLU A 110 -26.05 -6.26 79.83
N ALA A 111 -26.79 -5.23 80.23
CA ALA A 111 -27.76 -5.31 81.33
C ALA A 111 -29.13 -5.88 80.90
N ARG A 112 -29.52 -5.66 79.64
CA ARG A 112 -30.80 -6.06 79.04
C ARG A 112 -30.54 -6.70 77.67
N PRO A 113 -30.14 -7.99 77.64
CA PRO A 113 -29.78 -8.66 76.38
C PRO A 113 -30.96 -8.85 75.43
N ASP A 114 -32.20 -8.81 75.92
CA ASP A 114 -33.44 -9.05 75.14
C ASP A 114 -34.19 -7.74 74.79
N ASP A 115 -33.55 -6.58 74.99
CA ASP A 115 -34.12 -5.27 74.65
C ASP A 115 -33.98 -4.99 73.15
N ILE A 116 -35.03 -5.33 72.41
CA ILE A 116 -35.08 -5.25 70.94
C ILE A 116 -34.85 -3.80 70.44
N GLN A 117 -35.36 -2.78 71.13
CA GLN A 117 -35.13 -1.39 70.72
C GLN A 117 -33.66 -1.06 70.80
N THR A 118 -33.03 -1.42 71.92
CA THR A 118 -31.60 -1.18 72.15
C THR A 118 -30.74 -1.91 71.17
N LEU A 119 -31.01 -3.19 70.94
CA LEU A 119 -30.30 -4.01 69.98
C LEU A 119 -30.41 -3.44 68.56
N PHE A 120 -31.59 -2.98 68.14
CA PHE A 120 -31.79 -2.42 66.80
C PHE A 120 -31.03 -1.10 66.62
N ILE A 121 -31.15 -0.16 67.56
CA ILE A 121 -30.42 1.12 67.49
C ILE A 121 -28.90 0.88 67.52
N LEU A 122 -28.42 -0.04 68.36
CA LEU A 122 -27.02 -0.42 68.39
C LEU A 122 -26.56 -0.99 67.04
N ALA A 123 -27.35 -1.86 66.41
CA ALA A 123 -27.02 -2.43 65.11
C ALA A 123 -27.01 -1.38 63.98
N GLU A 124 -27.92 -0.41 64.00
CA GLU A 124 -27.95 0.73 63.06
C GLU A 124 -26.69 1.61 63.21
N LEU A 125 -26.31 1.94 64.45
CA LEU A 125 -25.09 2.70 64.72
C LEU A 125 -23.83 1.94 64.34
N LEU A 126 -23.78 0.63 64.61
CA LEU A 126 -22.67 -0.22 64.20
C LEU A 126 -22.55 -0.30 62.67
N SER A 127 -23.69 -0.43 61.97
CA SER A 127 -23.76 -0.40 60.51
C SER A 127 -23.18 0.89 59.93
N ARG A 128 -23.65 2.05 60.43
CA ARG A 128 -23.16 3.38 60.02
C ARG A 128 -21.67 3.58 60.30
N SER A 129 -21.18 3.06 61.42
CA SER A 129 -19.76 3.12 61.79
C SER A 129 -18.85 2.18 60.98
N GLY A 130 -19.41 1.43 60.01
CA GLY A 130 -18.68 0.47 59.18
C GLY A 130 -18.42 -0.88 59.87
N GLN A 131 -18.86 -1.08 61.11
CA GLN A 131 -18.75 -2.35 61.86
C GLN A 131 -19.86 -3.34 61.46
N CYS A 132 -20.02 -3.56 60.15
CA CYS A 132 -21.10 -4.36 59.57
C CYS A 132 -21.15 -5.80 60.10
N ASP A 133 -20.00 -6.42 60.45
CA ASP A 133 -19.99 -7.80 60.98
C ASP A 133 -20.73 -7.94 62.31
N LYS A 134 -20.51 -6.98 63.22
CA LYS A 134 -21.21 -6.94 64.52
C LYS A 134 -22.70 -6.63 64.32
N ALA A 135 -23.00 -5.66 63.45
CA ALA A 135 -24.38 -5.31 63.12
C ALA A 135 -25.15 -6.51 62.55
N ILE A 136 -24.55 -7.26 61.61
CA ILE A 136 -25.15 -8.46 61.01
C ILE A 136 -25.45 -9.53 62.06
N ALA A 137 -24.55 -9.75 63.04
CA ALA A 137 -24.77 -10.71 64.12
C ALA A 137 -25.99 -10.30 64.98
N ILE A 138 -26.06 -9.02 65.37
CA ILE A 138 -27.18 -8.49 66.16
C ILE A 138 -28.48 -8.59 65.36
N TYR A 139 -28.49 -8.16 64.10
CA TYR A 139 -29.68 -8.23 63.25
C TYR A 139 -30.16 -9.67 63.02
N LYS A 140 -29.27 -10.65 62.83
CA LYS A 140 -29.67 -12.06 62.71
C LYS A 140 -30.36 -12.56 63.97
N ASN A 141 -29.82 -12.24 65.14
CA ASN A 141 -30.43 -12.58 66.42
C ASN A 141 -31.81 -11.92 66.57
N LEU A 142 -31.92 -10.63 66.24
CA LEU A 142 -33.18 -9.89 66.26
C LEU A 142 -34.24 -10.50 65.33
N VAL A 143 -33.86 -10.91 64.12
CA VAL A 143 -34.79 -11.56 63.18
C VAL A 143 -35.30 -12.89 63.73
N GLU A 144 -34.45 -13.69 64.39
CA GLU A 144 -34.88 -14.95 65.01
C GLU A 144 -35.81 -14.70 66.20
N GLU A 145 -35.46 -13.76 67.07
CA GLU A 145 -36.23 -13.43 68.27
C GLU A 145 -37.60 -12.84 67.95
N VAL A 146 -37.67 -11.87 67.03
CA VAL A 146 -38.94 -11.26 66.61
C VAL A 146 -39.83 -12.28 65.89
N ASN A 147 -39.24 -13.16 65.07
CA ASN A 147 -40.00 -14.21 64.39
C ASN A 147 -40.61 -15.24 65.37
N LEU A 148 -39.98 -15.46 66.54
CA LEU A 148 -40.57 -16.27 67.62
C LEU A 148 -41.72 -15.54 68.36
N ARG A 149 -41.71 -14.21 68.41
CA ARG A 149 -42.72 -13.38 69.11
C ARG A 149 -44.01 -13.16 68.30
N GLY A 150 -44.01 -13.44 67.00
CA GLY A 150 -45.21 -13.39 66.14
C GLY A 150 -45.29 -12.15 65.23
N LYS A 151 -46.28 -12.14 64.32
CA LYS A 151 -46.38 -11.18 63.20
C LYS A 151 -46.78 -9.74 63.58
N ASP A 152 -47.37 -9.54 64.76
CA ASP A 152 -47.88 -8.23 65.21
C ASP A 152 -46.87 -7.50 66.12
N PHE A 153 -45.57 -7.63 65.82
CA PHE A 153 -44.51 -6.97 66.59
C PHE A 153 -44.39 -5.50 66.18
N HIS A 154 -44.82 -4.62 67.09
CA HIS A 154 -44.60 -3.18 67.03
C HIS A 154 -44.06 -2.73 68.38
N ILE A 155 -43.08 -1.82 68.38
CA ILE A 155 -42.59 -1.24 69.63
C ILE A 155 -43.09 0.20 69.75
N ALA A 156 -43.65 0.51 70.92
CA ALA A 156 -44.22 1.81 71.21
C ALA A 156 -43.16 2.93 71.14
N LYS A 157 -43.61 4.06 70.60
CA LYS A 157 -42.87 5.32 70.50
C LYS A 157 -42.35 5.76 71.88
N ASN A 158 -41.09 6.19 71.95
CA ASN A 158 -40.55 6.80 73.17
C ASN A 158 -41.10 8.24 73.32
N GLU A 159 -41.69 8.56 74.47
CA GLU A 159 -42.27 9.88 74.75
C GLU A 159 -41.23 11.01 74.82
N LEU A 160 -39.95 10.69 75.08
CA LEU A 160 -38.88 11.69 75.23
C LEU A 160 -38.29 12.15 73.88
N PHE A 161 -38.40 11.31 72.85
CA PHE A 161 -37.79 11.53 71.54
C PHE A 161 -38.74 11.07 70.43
N ASP A 162 -39.04 11.97 69.48
CA ASP A 162 -39.89 11.73 68.31
C ASP A 162 -39.25 10.77 67.27
N ILE A 163 -38.27 9.96 67.67
CA ILE A 163 -37.26 9.33 66.80
C ILE A 163 -37.66 7.92 66.32
N THR A 164 -38.81 7.37 66.72
CA THR A 164 -39.12 5.96 66.40
C THR A 164 -40.35 5.85 65.51
N GLU A 165 -40.09 5.61 64.21
CA GLU A 165 -41.01 4.91 63.31
C GLU A 165 -41.33 3.52 63.90
N ASP A 166 -42.52 2.98 63.61
CA ASP A 166 -42.90 1.63 64.04
C ASP A 166 -41.85 0.61 63.58
N LEU A 167 -41.07 0.06 64.52
CA LEU A 167 -40.06 -0.95 64.21
C LEU A 167 -40.75 -2.26 63.82
N THR A 168 -40.77 -2.58 62.53
CA THR A 168 -41.33 -3.82 61.99
C THR A 168 -40.25 -4.87 61.74
N LEU A 169 -40.64 -6.15 61.72
CA LEU A 169 -39.75 -7.25 61.31
C LEU A 169 -39.16 -7.02 59.91
N VAL A 170 -39.93 -6.44 58.99
CA VAL A 170 -39.48 -6.12 57.63
C VAL A 170 -38.34 -5.12 57.66
N LYS A 171 -38.41 -4.07 58.49
CA LYS A 171 -37.34 -3.07 58.60
C LYS A 171 -36.04 -3.67 59.11
N ILE A 172 -36.10 -4.57 60.09
CA ILE A 172 -34.91 -5.28 60.60
C ILE A 172 -34.28 -6.15 59.50
N ILE A 173 -35.10 -6.88 58.73
CA ILE A 173 -34.62 -7.72 57.62
C ILE A 173 -34.01 -6.86 56.49
N GLU A 174 -34.57 -5.69 56.22
CA GLU A 174 -34.06 -4.70 55.26
C GLU A 174 -32.68 -4.18 55.68
N SER A 175 -32.53 -3.67 56.90
CA SER A 175 -31.24 -3.18 57.44
C SER A 175 -30.17 -4.28 57.43
N LEU A 176 -30.55 -5.53 57.74
CA LEU A 176 -29.67 -6.70 57.61
C LEU A 176 -29.25 -6.94 56.15
N ALA A 177 -30.19 -6.89 55.21
CA ALA A 177 -29.92 -7.09 53.80
C ALA A 177 -28.99 -6.00 53.23
N HIS A 178 -29.14 -4.75 53.67
CA HIS A 178 -28.25 -3.64 53.32
C HIS A 178 -26.84 -3.83 53.88
N CYS A 179 -26.68 -4.24 55.14
CA CYS A 179 -25.37 -4.59 55.70
C CYS A 179 -24.69 -5.75 54.95
N LEU A 180 -25.47 -6.75 54.53
CA LEU A 180 -24.95 -7.85 53.73
C LEU A 180 -24.54 -7.39 52.32
N LYS A 181 -25.28 -6.45 51.72
CA LYS A 181 -24.97 -5.82 50.43
C LYS A 181 -23.68 -5.00 50.50
N SER A 182 -23.48 -4.19 51.55
CA SER A 182 -22.26 -3.40 51.75
C SER A 182 -21.01 -4.28 51.90
N GLN A 183 -21.15 -5.47 52.50
CA GLN A 183 -20.10 -6.50 52.56
C GLN A 183 -19.93 -7.34 51.28
N LYS A 184 -20.62 -7.00 50.18
CA LYS A 184 -20.63 -7.77 48.91
C LYS A 184 -21.16 -9.22 49.07
N ARG A 185 -21.87 -9.53 50.15
CA ARG A 185 -22.51 -10.84 50.41
C ARG A 185 -23.88 -10.92 49.76
N PHE A 186 -23.93 -10.73 48.44
CA PHE A 186 -25.17 -10.56 47.67
C PHE A 186 -26.12 -11.77 47.76
N ASN A 187 -25.61 -13.01 47.78
CA ASN A 187 -26.46 -14.20 47.90
C ASN A 187 -27.23 -14.26 49.22
N GLU A 188 -26.61 -13.86 50.34
CA GLU A 188 -27.27 -13.80 51.63
C GLU A 188 -28.25 -12.62 51.69
N SER A 189 -27.85 -11.46 51.18
CA SER A 189 -28.72 -10.28 51.09
C SER A 189 -30.03 -10.62 50.34
N ILE A 190 -29.93 -11.26 49.16
CA ILE A 190 -31.10 -11.71 48.38
C ILE A 190 -31.99 -12.67 49.17
N LYS A 191 -31.41 -13.59 49.96
CA LYS A 191 -32.20 -14.51 50.80
C LYS A 191 -33.05 -13.75 51.81
N TYR A 192 -32.52 -12.69 52.42
CA TYR A 192 -33.25 -11.86 53.38
C TYR A 192 -34.24 -10.92 52.69
N LEU A 193 -33.89 -10.33 51.55
CA LEU A 193 -34.83 -9.53 50.73
C LEU A 193 -36.06 -10.34 50.30
N LEU A 194 -35.88 -11.60 49.89
CA LEU A 194 -37.00 -12.50 49.57
C LEU A 194 -37.86 -12.82 50.80
N LYS A 195 -37.29 -12.89 52.01
CA LYS A 195 -38.06 -13.03 53.26
C LYS A 195 -38.86 -11.77 53.56
N ALA A 196 -38.28 -10.58 53.37
CA ALA A 196 -38.97 -9.32 53.55
C ALA A 196 -40.16 -9.18 52.58
N LEU A 197 -39.95 -9.49 51.29
CA LEU A 197 -41.00 -9.49 50.27
C LEU A 197 -42.09 -10.55 50.51
N ALA A 198 -41.79 -11.66 51.21
CA ALA A 198 -42.81 -12.63 51.60
C ALA A 198 -43.74 -12.12 52.71
N LEU A 199 -43.29 -11.15 53.50
CA LEU A 199 -44.08 -10.47 54.53
C LEU A 199 -44.85 -9.28 53.94
N GLU A 200 -44.19 -8.50 53.10
CA GLU A 200 -44.77 -7.33 52.41
C GLU A 200 -44.57 -7.43 50.88
N PRO A 201 -45.50 -8.08 50.14
CA PRO A 201 -45.32 -8.38 48.72
C PRO A 201 -45.39 -7.20 47.74
N ASP A 202 -45.90 -6.04 48.16
CA ASP A 202 -46.06 -4.85 47.30
C ASP A 202 -45.05 -3.73 47.62
N ARG A 203 -43.95 -4.08 48.29
CA ARG A 203 -42.84 -3.16 48.60
C ARG A 203 -41.85 -3.07 47.44
N LYS A 204 -42.00 -2.00 46.66
CA LYS A 204 -41.31 -1.80 45.38
C LYS A 204 -39.84 -1.42 45.53
N ASP A 205 -39.51 -0.73 46.60
CA ASP A 205 -38.15 -0.47 47.05
C ASP A 205 -37.38 -1.76 47.32
N LEU A 206 -38.01 -2.73 48.00
CA LEU A 206 -37.42 -4.06 48.23
C LEU A 206 -37.30 -4.88 46.93
N GLU A 207 -38.28 -4.76 46.02
CA GLU A 207 -38.18 -5.37 44.68
C GLU A 207 -37.01 -4.78 43.88
N PHE A 208 -36.77 -3.46 43.97
CA PHE A 208 -35.62 -2.81 43.32
C PHE A 208 -34.30 -3.30 43.91
N ASP A 209 -34.16 -3.34 45.23
CA ASP A 209 -32.96 -3.87 45.90
C ASP A 209 -32.70 -5.33 45.55
N LEU A 210 -33.76 -6.14 45.41
CA LEU A 210 -33.67 -7.53 44.94
C LEU A 210 -33.15 -7.59 43.50
N ALA A 211 -33.67 -6.75 42.61
CA ALA A 211 -33.23 -6.69 41.21
C ALA A 211 -31.74 -6.30 41.11
N CYS A 212 -31.32 -5.29 41.88
CA CYS A 212 -29.92 -4.90 42.00
C CYS A 212 -29.04 -6.03 42.54
N GLY A 213 -29.49 -6.75 43.59
CA GLY A 213 -28.79 -7.92 44.12
C GLY A 213 -28.63 -9.04 43.08
N LEU A 214 -29.70 -9.34 42.33
CA LEU A 214 -29.70 -10.34 41.25
C LEU A 214 -28.74 -9.98 40.11
N LEU A 215 -28.65 -8.68 39.76
CA LEU A 215 -27.71 -8.18 38.78
C LEU A 215 -26.25 -8.40 39.23
N ARG A 216 -25.92 -8.10 40.49
CA ARG A 216 -24.55 -8.28 41.04
C ARG A 216 -24.11 -9.74 41.10
N ILE A 217 -25.03 -10.70 41.18
CA ILE A 217 -24.74 -12.15 41.10
C ILE A 217 -24.84 -12.73 39.69
N LYS A 218 -24.89 -11.88 38.66
CA LYS A 218 -24.99 -12.25 37.23
C LYS A 218 -26.19 -13.15 36.92
N LYS A 219 -27.35 -12.81 37.52
CA LYS A 219 -28.66 -13.44 37.23
C LYS A 219 -29.59 -12.44 36.55
N GLU A 220 -29.12 -11.85 35.48
CA GLU A 220 -29.73 -10.71 34.79
C GLU A 220 -31.07 -11.10 34.15
N LYS A 221 -31.19 -12.34 33.65
CA LYS A 221 -32.46 -12.91 33.16
C LYS A 221 -33.58 -12.95 34.22
N LYS A 222 -33.23 -13.01 35.52
CA LYS A 222 -34.20 -12.95 36.62
C LYS A 222 -34.44 -11.53 37.12
N ALA A 223 -33.45 -10.65 36.99
CA ALA A 223 -33.57 -9.24 37.37
C ALA A 223 -34.44 -8.45 36.37
N LEU A 224 -34.29 -8.72 35.07
CA LEU A 224 -34.94 -7.95 34.00
C LEU A 224 -36.47 -7.88 34.11
N PRO A 225 -37.22 -8.96 34.42
CA PRO A 225 -38.66 -8.87 34.62
C PRO A 225 -39.05 -7.93 35.77
N ILE A 226 -38.24 -7.87 36.83
CA ILE A 226 -38.47 -6.98 37.97
C ILE A 226 -38.24 -5.53 37.56
N PHE A 227 -37.14 -5.24 36.86
CA PHE A 227 -36.90 -3.89 36.33
C PHE A 227 -38.01 -3.44 35.35
N ASN A 228 -38.48 -4.31 34.46
CA ASN A 228 -39.61 -4.01 33.56
C ASN A 228 -40.89 -3.63 34.32
N LYS A 229 -41.18 -4.33 35.43
CA LYS A 229 -42.33 -4.05 36.29
C LYS A 229 -42.20 -2.69 36.99
N LEU A 230 -40.99 -2.33 37.41
CA LEU A 230 -40.71 -1.12 38.20
C LEU A 230 -40.52 0.14 37.35
N LEU A 231 -40.18 0.00 36.07
CA LEU A 231 -39.88 1.11 35.16
C LEU A 231 -40.91 2.26 35.17
N PRO A 232 -42.25 2.04 35.16
CA PRO A 232 -43.20 3.16 35.12
C PRO A 232 -43.10 4.13 36.30
N GLN A 233 -42.58 3.66 37.44
CA GLN A 233 -42.56 4.38 38.70
C GLN A 233 -41.20 5.02 38.97
N TYR A 234 -40.13 4.31 38.61
CA TYR A 234 -38.74 4.78 38.74
C TYR A 234 -38.19 5.33 37.42
N LYS A 235 -39.09 5.75 36.52
CA LYS A 235 -38.75 6.18 35.15
C LYS A 235 -37.77 7.37 35.11
N ASP A 236 -37.74 8.18 36.17
CA ASP A 236 -36.91 9.39 36.29
C ASP A 236 -35.81 9.24 37.36
N ASP A 237 -35.64 8.06 37.95
CA ASP A 237 -34.58 7.80 38.93
C ASP A 237 -33.29 7.36 38.22
N THR A 238 -32.24 8.18 38.34
CA THR A 238 -30.93 7.94 37.72
C THR A 238 -30.28 6.62 38.18
N GLU A 239 -30.44 6.23 39.45
CA GLU A 239 -29.83 4.99 39.95
C GLU A 239 -30.56 3.76 39.41
N PHE A 240 -31.88 3.85 39.33
CA PHE A 240 -32.70 2.82 38.70
C PHE A 240 -32.35 2.65 37.21
N LEU A 241 -32.29 3.75 36.45
CA LEU A 241 -32.00 3.72 35.02
C LEU A 241 -30.61 3.14 34.73
N ALA A 242 -29.59 3.49 35.53
CA ALA A 242 -28.24 2.94 35.38
C ALA A 242 -28.20 1.42 35.57
N ASN A 243 -28.78 0.91 36.67
CA ASN A 243 -28.83 -0.54 36.92
C ASN A 243 -29.71 -1.29 35.90
N TYR A 244 -30.79 -0.66 35.42
CA TYR A 244 -31.65 -1.26 34.41
C TYR A 244 -30.95 -1.33 33.04
N ALA A 245 -30.23 -0.29 32.63
CA ALA A 245 -29.37 -0.32 31.45
C ALA A 245 -28.30 -1.42 31.56
N GLU A 246 -27.61 -1.53 32.70
CA GLU A 246 -26.62 -2.60 32.93
C GLU A 246 -27.26 -3.99 32.79
N ALA A 247 -28.48 -4.19 33.30
CA ALA A 247 -29.21 -5.44 33.15
C ALA A 247 -29.60 -5.74 31.68
N LEU A 248 -30.01 -4.73 30.91
CA LEU A 248 -30.32 -4.88 29.48
C LEU A 248 -29.08 -5.23 28.66
N LEU A 249 -27.94 -4.58 28.93
CA LEU A 249 -26.66 -4.86 28.28
C LEU A 249 -26.21 -6.29 28.53
N ALA A 250 -26.29 -6.76 29.78
CA ALA A 250 -25.90 -8.12 30.14
C ALA A 250 -26.77 -9.21 29.49
N VAL A 251 -28.05 -8.90 29.20
CA VAL A 251 -28.95 -9.79 28.46
C VAL A 251 -28.74 -9.68 26.94
N GLY A 252 -28.12 -8.60 26.46
CA GLY A 252 -27.86 -8.34 25.04
C GLY A 252 -28.97 -7.56 24.32
N ASP A 253 -29.94 -6.97 25.05
CA ASP A 253 -31.02 -6.17 24.47
C ASP A 253 -30.54 -4.71 24.26
N ARG A 254 -29.74 -4.51 23.21
CA ARG A 254 -29.01 -3.25 22.94
C ARG A 254 -29.96 -2.08 22.63
N ASP A 255 -30.95 -2.27 21.76
CA ASP A 255 -31.87 -1.22 21.33
C ASP A 255 -32.63 -0.58 22.50
N LYS A 256 -33.08 -1.41 23.47
CA LYS A 256 -33.72 -0.90 24.68
C LYS A 256 -32.71 -0.25 25.62
N SER A 257 -31.52 -0.81 25.73
CA SER A 257 -30.46 -0.24 26.56
C SER A 257 -30.10 1.17 26.09
N ILE A 258 -29.98 1.41 24.78
CA ILE A 258 -29.70 2.73 24.21
C ILE A 258 -30.75 3.74 24.69
N LYS A 259 -32.05 3.44 24.52
CA LYS A 259 -33.15 4.33 24.95
C LYS A 259 -33.12 4.66 26.44
N ILE A 260 -32.77 3.68 27.28
CA ILE A 260 -32.67 3.87 28.73
C ILE A 260 -31.42 4.69 29.09
N LEU A 261 -30.29 4.44 28.41
CA LEU A 261 -29.05 5.20 28.60
C LEU A 261 -29.19 6.64 28.12
N GLU A 262 -29.84 6.90 26.98
CA GLU A 262 -30.15 8.26 26.52
C GLU A 262 -30.93 9.02 27.61
N ARG A 263 -31.99 8.40 28.15
CA ARG A 263 -32.77 9.00 29.22
C ARG A 263 -31.93 9.21 30.48
N PHE A 264 -31.12 8.24 30.87
CA PHE A 264 -30.19 8.34 31.99
C PHE A 264 -29.25 9.54 31.84
N VAL A 265 -28.63 9.71 30.66
CA VAL A 265 -27.74 10.83 30.36
C VAL A 265 -28.51 12.15 30.45
N THR A 266 -29.68 12.27 29.80
CA THR A 266 -30.48 13.52 29.83
C THR A 266 -30.93 13.94 31.24
N LEU A 267 -31.19 13.00 32.15
CA LEU A 267 -31.61 13.33 33.52
C LEU A 267 -30.40 13.59 34.44
N SER A 268 -29.25 13.05 34.09
CA SER A 268 -28.03 13.19 34.88
C SER A 268 -27.30 14.51 34.58
N THR A 269 -27.56 15.15 33.43
CA THR A 269 -26.99 16.45 33.07
C THR A 269 -27.58 17.64 33.85
N ASP A 270 -28.66 17.46 34.61
CA ASP A 270 -29.25 18.51 35.45
C ASP A 270 -28.63 18.61 36.86
N ILE A 271 -27.68 17.73 37.22
CA ILE A 271 -27.23 17.56 38.61
C ILE A 271 -25.90 18.31 38.87
N SER A 272 -25.98 19.40 39.60
CA SER A 272 -24.86 20.24 40.09
C SER A 272 -23.94 19.57 41.14
N ARG A 273 -23.94 18.24 41.27
CA ARG A 273 -23.19 17.51 42.31
C ARG A 273 -22.05 16.71 41.69
N GLU A 274 -20.81 17.09 42.04
CA GLU A 274 -19.56 16.40 41.70
C GLU A 274 -19.62 14.89 42.06
N ASP A 275 -20.41 14.51 43.06
CA ASP A 275 -20.53 13.13 43.56
C ASP A 275 -21.07 12.10 42.53
N LYS A 276 -21.70 12.54 41.43
CA LYS A 276 -22.28 11.66 40.39
C LYS A 276 -21.54 11.66 39.05
N ALA A 277 -20.40 12.36 38.94
CA ALA A 277 -19.65 12.48 37.69
C ALA A 277 -19.25 11.12 37.11
N ASP A 278 -18.79 10.19 37.95
CA ASP A 278 -18.36 8.85 37.52
C ASP A 278 -19.48 8.03 36.87
N SER A 279 -20.70 8.10 37.41
CA SER A 279 -21.85 7.37 36.87
C SER A 279 -22.30 7.94 35.53
N LEU A 280 -22.24 9.27 35.36
CA LEU A 280 -22.53 9.93 34.09
C LEU A 280 -21.49 9.56 33.03
N ILE A 281 -20.20 9.60 33.38
CA ILE A 281 -19.09 9.20 32.49
C ILE A 281 -19.25 7.75 32.04
N TRP A 282 -19.59 6.84 32.95
CA TRP A 282 -19.88 5.45 32.61
C TRP A 282 -21.02 5.36 31.59
N GLY A 283 -22.18 5.98 31.88
CA GLY A 283 -23.34 5.90 30.99
C GLY A 283 -23.10 6.51 29.61
N VAL A 284 -22.37 7.62 29.54
CA VAL A 284 -21.97 8.24 28.26
C VAL A 284 -21.03 7.32 27.47
N ASN A 285 -20.01 6.74 28.11
CA ASN A 285 -19.10 5.82 27.43
C ASN A 285 -19.81 4.57 26.90
N GLU A 286 -20.73 4.00 27.67
CA GLU A 286 -21.54 2.86 27.22
C GLU A 286 -22.47 3.25 26.07
N LEU A 287 -23.13 4.41 26.15
CA LEU A 287 -23.99 4.88 25.07
C LEU A 287 -23.20 5.12 23.77
N VAL A 288 -22.04 5.75 23.87
CA VAL A 288 -21.11 5.97 22.74
C VAL A 288 -20.62 4.64 22.16
N SER A 289 -20.26 3.67 23.01
CA SER A 289 -19.78 2.36 22.56
C SER A 289 -20.86 1.61 21.79
N LEU A 290 -22.12 1.67 22.24
CA LEU A 290 -23.26 1.06 21.56
C LEU A 290 -23.54 1.71 20.21
N TYR A 291 -23.54 3.05 20.15
CA TYR A 291 -23.69 3.76 18.87
C TYR A 291 -22.59 3.41 17.88
N LEU A 292 -21.34 3.28 18.34
CA LEU A 292 -20.23 2.82 17.51
C LEU A 292 -20.42 1.38 17.00
N MET A 293 -20.97 0.48 17.84
CA MET A 293 -21.29 -0.89 17.43
C MET A 293 -22.40 -0.96 16.38
N GLU A 294 -23.37 -0.04 16.43
CA GLU A 294 -24.42 0.10 15.40
C GLU A 294 -23.93 0.82 14.14
N GLY A 295 -22.75 1.45 14.19
CA GLY A 295 -22.21 2.27 13.11
C GLY A 295 -22.76 3.69 13.06
N ASP A 296 -23.56 4.10 14.05
CA ASP A 296 -24.09 5.46 14.16
C ASP A 296 -23.08 6.41 14.81
N ILE A 297 -22.07 6.80 14.02
CA ILE A 297 -21.00 7.71 14.46
C ILE A 297 -21.56 9.12 14.77
N GLN A 298 -22.65 9.54 14.13
CA GLN A 298 -23.20 10.90 14.30
C GLN A 298 -23.87 11.07 15.65
N SER A 299 -24.68 10.09 16.08
CA SER A 299 -25.28 10.09 17.40
C SER A 299 -24.23 10.03 18.51
N ALA A 300 -23.17 9.22 18.33
CA ALA A 300 -22.05 9.16 19.26
C ALA A 300 -21.34 10.52 19.44
N ILE A 301 -21.11 11.25 18.33
CA ILE A 301 -20.51 12.58 18.38
C ILE A 301 -21.43 13.57 19.08
N LYS A 302 -22.73 13.55 18.74
CA LYS A 302 -23.71 14.46 19.32
C LYS A 302 -23.75 14.35 20.84
N VAL A 303 -23.79 13.13 21.39
CA VAL A 303 -23.78 12.89 22.85
C VAL A 303 -22.56 13.55 23.52
N ILE A 304 -21.38 13.44 22.91
CA ILE A 304 -20.15 14.05 23.44
C ILE A 304 -20.15 15.58 23.29
N GLU A 305 -20.65 16.11 22.18
CA GLU A 305 -20.76 17.56 21.98
C GLU A 305 -21.74 18.21 22.95
N ASP A 306 -22.90 17.58 23.17
CA ASP A 306 -23.92 18.01 24.13
C ASP A 306 -23.32 18.02 25.55
N LEU A 307 -22.62 16.96 25.95
CA LEU A 307 -21.94 16.90 27.25
C LEU A 307 -20.84 17.98 27.38
N LYS A 308 -20.05 18.22 26.34
CA LYS A 308 -19.00 19.26 26.36
C LYS A 308 -19.59 20.66 26.53
N HIS A 309 -20.76 20.91 25.94
CA HIS A 309 -21.46 22.19 26.07
C HIS A 309 -22.06 22.38 27.47
N GLU A 310 -22.74 21.36 27.99
CA GLU A 310 -23.42 21.43 29.28
C GLU A 310 -22.46 21.33 30.48
N HIS A 311 -21.42 20.50 30.38
CA HIS A 311 -20.53 20.17 31.49
C HIS A 311 -19.04 20.15 31.09
N PRO A 312 -18.44 21.30 30.75
CA PRO A 312 -17.06 21.37 30.27
C PRO A 312 -16.02 20.89 31.30
N LYS A 313 -16.36 20.88 32.59
CA LYS A 313 -15.49 20.41 33.69
C LYS A 313 -15.55 18.89 33.92
N VAL A 314 -16.59 18.22 33.41
CA VAL A 314 -16.78 16.75 33.55
C VAL A 314 -16.06 15.99 32.44
N LEU A 315 -15.48 16.70 31.46
CA LEU A 315 -14.67 16.12 30.40
C LEU A 315 -13.37 15.54 30.97
N ASP A 316 -13.48 14.34 31.52
CA ASP A 316 -12.36 13.56 32.02
C ASP A 316 -11.49 13.07 30.85
N LYS A 317 -10.23 12.76 31.16
CA LYS A 317 -9.20 12.23 30.25
C LYS A 317 -9.72 11.10 29.38
N LYS A 318 -10.46 10.14 29.97
CA LYS A 318 -11.00 8.98 29.25
C LYS A 318 -12.00 9.37 28.16
N LEU A 319 -12.78 10.42 28.40
CA LEU A 319 -13.77 10.87 27.44
C LEU A 319 -13.12 11.71 26.33
N LEU A 320 -12.11 12.51 26.64
CA LEU A 320 -11.29 13.21 25.66
C LEU A 320 -10.62 12.25 24.66
N ALA A 321 -10.03 11.15 25.14
CA ALA A 321 -9.45 10.13 24.27
C ALA A 321 -10.50 9.50 23.34
N THR A 322 -11.70 9.21 23.87
CA THR A 322 -12.81 8.63 23.09
C THR A 322 -13.35 9.62 22.06
N ALA A 323 -13.50 10.89 22.43
CA ALA A 323 -13.90 11.97 21.54
C ALA A 323 -12.89 12.16 20.39
N GLY A 324 -11.59 12.16 20.68
CA GLY A 324 -10.55 12.26 19.66
C GLY A 324 -10.62 11.13 18.63
N ARG A 325 -10.80 9.88 19.09
CA ARG A 325 -10.97 8.71 18.21
C ARG A 325 -12.24 8.81 17.35
N LEU A 326 -13.34 9.29 17.92
CA LEU A 326 -14.59 9.49 17.20
C LEU A 326 -14.47 10.54 16.10
N TYR A 327 -13.89 11.71 16.41
CA TYR A 327 -13.65 12.74 15.40
C TYR A 327 -12.73 12.26 14.29
N TYR A 328 -11.73 11.44 14.61
CA TYR A 328 -10.88 10.79 13.60
C TYR A 328 -11.70 9.85 12.71
N ALA A 329 -12.50 8.95 13.31
CA ALA A 329 -13.36 8.01 12.58
C ALA A 329 -14.39 8.73 11.69
N SER A 330 -14.93 9.88 12.14
CA SER A 330 -15.87 10.70 11.39
C SER A 330 -15.21 11.63 10.37
N HIS A 331 -13.90 11.50 10.13
CA HIS A 331 -13.12 12.30 9.19
C HIS A 331 -13.07 13.80 9.55
N ASN A 332 -13.42 14.16 10.80
CA ASN A 332 -13.32 15.53 11.31
C ASN A 332 -11.94 15.77 11.91
N TYR A 333 -10.91 15.70 11.05
CA TYR A 333 -9.51 15.64 11.46
C TYR A 333 -9.04 16.89 12.25
N LEU A 334 -9.61 18.06 11.99
CA LEU A 334 -9.26 19.29 12.74
C LEU A 334 -9.73 19.22 14.19
N LYS A 335 -10.98 18.80 14.43
CA LYS A 335 -11.50 18.58 15.79
C LYS A 335 -10.76 17.45 16.49
N ALA A 336 -10.40 16.39 15.76
CA ALA A 336 -9.59 15.30 16.28
C ALA A 336 -8.22 15.79 16.77
N LEU A 337 -7.51 16.60 15.97
CA LEU A 337 -6.22 17.18 16.38
C LEU A 337 -6.33 18.05 17.62
N ASP A 338 -7.32 18.92 17.70
CA ASP A 338 -7.52 19.80 18.87
C ASP A 338 -7.80 18.97 20.13
N THR A 339 -8.62 17.93 20.00
CA THR A 339 -8.95 17.01 21.10
C THR A 339 -7.74 16.17 21.53
N PHE A 340 -6.94 15.67 20.59
CA PHE A 340 -5.71 14.94 20.94
C PHE A 340 -4.63 15.86 21.53
N ARG A 341 -4.52 17.12 21.07
CA ARG A 341 -3.59 18.10 21.66
C ARG A 341 -3.94 18.42 23.11
N THR A 342 -5.22 18.64 23.40
CA THR A 342 -5.69 18.88 24.77
C THR A 342 -5.44 17.67 25.66
N PHE A 343 -5.77 16.47 25.17
CA PHE A 343 -5.50 15.22 25.89
C PHE A 343 -4.00 14.98 26.16
N LEU A 344 -3.14 15.16 25.14
CA LEU A 344 -1.68 15.00 25.27
C LEU A 344 -1.03 16.12 26.08
N GLY A 345 -1.69 17.26 26.27
CA GLY A 345 -1.26 18.29 27.22
C GLY A 345 -1.24 17.77 28.66
N GLU A 346 -2.12 16.82 28.99
CA GLU A 346 -2.18 16.18 30.30
C GLU A 346 -1.41 14.85 30.37
N GLU A 347 -1.44 14.06 29.29
CA GLU A 347 -0.70 12.79 29.18
C GLU A 347 0.25 12.80 27.97
N PRO A 348 1.42 13.44 28.07
CA PRO A 348 2.30 13.67 26.92
C PRO A 348 2.88 12.39 26.30
N ASP A 349 2.99 11.32 27.09
CA ASP A 349 3.59 10.05 26.68
C ASP A 349 2.53 8.97 26.35
N ASN A 350 1.24 9.36 26.23
CA ASN A 350 0.19 8.41 25.87
C ASN A 350 0.34 7.97 24.41
N LYS A 351 0.82 6.73 24.23
CA LYS A 351 1.15 6.16 22.92
C LYS A 351 -0.04 6.08 21.98
N GLU A 352 -1.22 5.74 22.49
CA GLU A 352 -2.43 5.62 21.67
C GLU A 352 -2.83 6.97 21.09
N ALA A 353 -2.86 8.01 21.93
CA ALA A 353 -3.21 9.36 21.48
C ALA A 353 -2.15 9.96 20.54
N LEU A 354 -0.86 9.74 20.80
CA LEU A 354 0.22 10.13 19.88
C LEU A 354 0.05 9.44 18.52
N MET A 355 -0.30 8.15 18.49
CA MET A 355 -0.52 7.39 17.26
C MET A 355 -1.70 7.97 16.46
N PHE A 356 -2.84 8.19 17.10
CA PHE A 356 -3.98 8.80 16.42
C PHE A 356 -3.68 10.24 15.95
N MET A 357 -2.93 11.03 16.72
CA MET A 357 -2.51 12.37 16.32
C MET A 357 -1.61 12.34 15.08
N ALA A 358 -0.62 11.44 15.03
CA ALA A 358 0.26 11.26 13.88
C ALA A 358 -0.52 10.83 12.63
N ARG A 359 -1.42 9.86 12.76
CA ARG A 359 -2.33 9.42 11.68
C ARG A 359 -3.27 10.53 11.24
N THR A 360 -3.69 11.41 12.15
CA THR A 360 -4.54 12.56 11.81
C THR A 360 -3.77 13.57 10.95
N TYR A 361 -2.50 13.85 11.28
CA TYR A 361 -1.65 14.69 10.44
C TYR A 361 -1.36 14.05 9.07
N GLU A 362 -1.14 12.73 9.02
CA GLU A 362 -0.99 11.97 7.77
C GLU A 362 -2.22 12.13 6.86
N ARG A 363 -3.44 11.99 7.41
CA ARG A 363 -4.69 12.21 6.67
C ARG A 363 -4.87 13.65 6.18
N LEU A 364 -4.31 14.61 6.89
CA LEU A 364 -4.28 16.03 6.50
C LEU A 364 -3.12 16.38 5.55
N GLN A 365 -2.30 15.41 5.15
CA GLN A 365 -1.09 15.60 4.33
C GLN A 365 -0.05 16.54 4.97
N LEU A 366 -0.10 16.69 6.30
CA LEU A 366 0.88 17.45 7.08
C LEU A 366 2.00 16.51 7.54
N PHE A 367 2.88 16.16 6.62
CA PHE A 367 3.89 15.11 6.84
C PHE A 367 4.95 15.49 7.88
N THR A 368 5.41 16.75 7.92
CA THR A 368 6.46 17.17 8.86
C THR A 368 6.04 17.02 10.35
N PRO A 369 4.87 17.52 10.78
CA PRO A 369 4.35 17.23 12.13
C PRO A 369 4.14 15.73 12.40
N ALA A 370 3.64 14.97 11.41
CA ALA A 370 3.45 13.53 11.54
C ALA A 370 4.77 12.80 11.82
N ILE A 371 5.83 13.10 11.05
CA ILE A 371 7.17 12.53 11.24
C ILE A 371 7.71 12.84 12.64
N SER A 372 7.51 14.06 13.13
CA SER A 372 7.96 14.44 14.48
C SER A 372 7.32 13.56 15.55
N ILE A 373 6.02 13.33 15.45
CA ILE A 373 5.28 12.52 16.44
C ILE A 373 5.62 11.03 16.30
N TYR A 374 5.73 10.51 15.07
CA TYR A 374 6.16 9.13 14.87
C TYR A 374 7.58 8.88 15.40
N LYS A 375 8.50 9.84 15.27
CA LYS A 375 9.82 9.77 15.91
C LYS A 375 9.75 9.77 17.43
N GLN A 376 8.89 10.61 18.01
CA GLN A 376 8.64 10.61 19.45
C GLN A 376 8.09 9.25 19.92
N LEU A 377 7.12 8.70 19.20
CA LEU A 377 6.56 7.37 19.45
C LEU A 377 7.60 6.26 19.41
N LEU A 378 8.54 6.32 18.45
CA LEU A 378 9.64 5.36 18.34
C LEU A 378 10.62 5.40 19.52
N ILE A 379 10.75 6.55 20.21
CA ILE A 379 11.53 6.65 21.44
C ILE A 379 10.80 5.95 22.60
N LEU A 380 9.46 6.06 22.65
CA LEU A 380 8.64 5.44 23.69
C LEU A 380 8.41 3.94 23.48
N GLU A 381 8.34 3.51 22.22
CA GLU A 381 8.12 2.13 21.82
C GLU A 381 8.83 1.82 20.51
N HIS A 382 9.80 0.90 20.58
CA HIS A 382 10.39 0.36 19.37
C HIS A 382 9.42 -0.64 18.73
N SER A 383 8.65 -0.16 17.74
CA SER A 383 7.69 -0.99 17.00
C SER A 383 7.97 -0.90 15.50
N PRO A 384 8.14 -2.05 14.81
CA PRO A 384 8.26 -2.08 13.36
C PRO A 384 7.11 -1.40 12.64
N ASP A 385 5.88 -1.43 13.19
CA ASP A 385 4.71 -0.81 12.57
C ASP A 385 4.83 0.72 12.50
N ILE A 386 5.39 1.33 13.55
CA ILE A 386 5.65 2.78 13.59
C ILE A 386 6.74 3.14 12.59
N THR A 387 7.78 2.31 12.48
CA THR A 387 8.86 2.48 11.50
C THR A 387 8.33 2.42 10.07
N VAL A 388 7.39 1.50 9.77
CA VAL A 388 6.75 1.41 8.45
C VAL A 388 5.95 2.67 8.10
N HIS A 389 5.23 3.26 9.05
CA HIS A 389 4.56 4.55 8.83
C HIS A 389 5.56 5.67 8.50
N LEU A 390 6.72 5.72 9.17
CA LEU A 390 7.77 6.68 8.82
C LEU A 390 8.39 6.44 7.44
N ILE A 391 8.64 5.18 7.07
CA ILE A 391 9.17 4.84 5.74
C ILE A 391 8.22 5.37 4.66
N LYS A 392 6.91 5.12 4.80
CA LYS A 392 5.89 5.63 3.87
C LYS A 392 5.90 7.16 3.77
N LEU A 393 5.98 7.85 4.91
CA LEU A 393 6.05 9.32 4.91
C LEU A 393 7.33 9.86 4.26
N PHE A 394 8.47 9.18 4.41
CA PHE A 394 9.69 9.58 3.72
C PHE A 394 9.64 9.31 2.22
N LEU A 395 8.95 8.25 1.77
CA LEU A 395 8.70 8.01 0.35
C LEU A 395 7.83 9.12 -0.27
N GLU A 396 6.74 9.53 0.41
CA GLU A 396 5.89 10.64 -0.04
C GLU A 396 6.63 11.99 -0.12
N LEU A 397 7.72 12.13 0.65
CA LEU A 397 8.62 13.28 0.61
C LEU A 397 9.82 13.09 -0.34
N GLU A 398 9.86 11.98 -1.09
CA GLU A 398 10.97 11.58 -1.97
C GLU A 398 12.34 11.50 -1.25
N ASP A 399 12.35 11.29 0.06
CA ASP A 399 13.56 11.15 0.88
C ASP A 399 13.93 9.68 1.05
N PHE A 400 14.44 9.10 -0.04
CA PHE A 400 14.78 7.68 -0.11
C PHE A 400 15.93 7.29 0.83
N ASP A 401 16.83 8.22 1.14
CA ASP A 401 17.96 7.97 2.04
C ASP A 401 17.50 7.73 3.48
N ARG A 402 16.64 8.61 4.01
CA ARG A 402 16.08 8.43 5.35
C ARG A 402 15.14 7.23 5.42
N ALA A 403 14.36 6.98 4.37
CA ALA A 403 13.54 5.77 4.28
C ALA A 403 14.41 4.50 4.37
N ASN A 404 15.50 4.45 3.60
CA ASN A 404 16.38 3.27 3.57
C ASN A 404 17.17 3.07 4.88
N LEU A 405 17.50 4.14 5.61
CA LEU A 405 18.14 4.05 6.93
C LEU A 405 17.25 3.38 7.99
N LEU A 406 15.92 3.49 7.84
CA LEU A 406 14.95 2.90 8.76
C LEU A 406 14.70 1.40 8.50
N ILE A 407 15.15 0.86 7.36
CA ILE A 407 15.05 -0.56 7.07
C ILE A 407 16.14 -1.33 7.82
N THR A 408 15.86 -1.61 9.10
CA THR A 408 16.66 -2.53 9.94
C THR A 408 16.34 -3.99 9.62
N GLU A 409 17.14 -4.92 10.11
CA GLU A 409 16.93 -6.36 9.87
C GLU A 409 15.55 -6.85 10.32
N ASP A 410 15.08 -6.38 11.47
CA ASP A 410 13.76 -6.73 12.03
C ASP A 410 12.62 -6.23 11.13
N VAL A 411 12.67 -4.95 10.74
CA VAL A 411 11.70 -4.33 9.83
C VAL A 411 11.72 -5.01 8.46
N ARG A 412 12.92 -5.30 7.93
CA ARG A 412 13.09 -5.99 6.65
C ARG A 412 12.45 -7.38 6.69
N SER A 413 12.75 -8.19 7.70
CA SER A 413 12.21 -9.55 7.81
C SER A 413 10.68 -9.58 7.87
N ARG A 414 10.07 -8.58 8.53
CA ARG A 414 8.62 -8.40 8.57
C ARG A 414 8.05 -8.01 7.21
N LEU A 415 8.66 -7.02 6.56
CA LEU A 415 8.23 -6.54 5.24
C LEU A 415 8.41 -7.60 4.14
N GLU A 416 9.45 -8.43 4.24
CA GLU A 416 9.69 -9.57 3.34
C GLU A 416 8.63 -10.68 3.49
N ASN A 417 7.81 -10.70 4.55
CA ASN A 417 6.76 -11.71 4.72
C ASN A 417 5.38 -11.27 4.19
N ASP A 418 5.22 -9.98 3.81
CA ASP A 418 3.97 -9.42 3.31
C ASP A 418 4.17 -8.82 1.91
N ILE A 419 3.20 -9.00 1.01
CA ILE A 419 3.27 -8.50 -0.37
C ILE A 419 3.41 -6.98 -0.37
N LYS A 420 2.57 -6.29 0.41
CA LYS A 420 2.63 -4.82 0.57
C LYS A 420 3.92 -4.35 1.24
N GLY A 421 4.51 -5.21 2.05
CA GLY A 421 5.80 -4.93 2.68
C GLY A 421 6.95 -5.01 1.67
N ARG A 422 6.94 -6.01 0.79
CA ARG A 422 7.90 -6.16 -0.31
C ARG A 422 7.76 -5.02 -1.32
N GLU A 423 6.55 -4.60 -1.68
CA GLU A 423 6.30 -3.41 -2.51
C GLU A 423 6.96 -2.17 -1.89
N LEU A 424 6.73 -1.94 -0.60
CA LEU A 424 7.35 -0.81 0.11
C LEU A 424 8.89 -0.87 0.09
N LEU A 425 9.47 -2.06 0.24
CA LEU A 425 10.92 -2.24 0.12
C LEU A 425 11.42 -1.95 -1.30
N LEU A 426 10.67 -2.38 -2.32
CA LEU A 426 10.97 -2.08 -3.72
C LEU A 426 10.93 -0.58 -3.97
N ASP A 427 9.92 0.14 -3.49
CA ASP A 427 9.82 1.60 -3.66
C ASP A 427 11.01 2.34 -3.03
N VAL A 428 11.43 1.92 -1.83
CA VAL A 428 12.59 2.51 -1.15
C VAL A 428 13.89 2.21 -1.90
N TYR A 429 14.11 0.95 -2.30
CA TYR A 429 15.32 0.58 -3.03
C TYR A 429 15.35 1.15 -4.45
N HIS A 430 14.17 1.28 -5.09
CA HIS A 430 13.96 1.95 -6.37
C HIS A 430 14.38 3.41 -6.28
N GLY A 431 13.77 4.18 -5.38
CA GLY A 431 14.06 5.61 -5.26
C GLY A 431 15.51 5.90 -4.87
N LYS A 432 16.17 4.97 -4.18
CA LYS A 432 17.60 5.04 -3.89
C LYS A 432 18.51 4.62 -5.07
N GLY A 433 18.01 3.81 -6.00
CA GLY A 433 18.81 3.19 -7.06
C GLY A 433 19.66 1.99 -6.62
N ASP A 434 19.29 1.29 -5.54
CA ASP A 434 20.03 0.13 -5.02
C ASP A 434 19.61 -1.17 -5.74
N ALA A 435 20.11 -1.35 -6.97
CA ALA A 435 19.76 -2.49 -7.82
C ALA A 435 20.08 -3.87 -7.19
N GLN A 436 21.13 -3.97 -6.37
CA GLN A 436 21.53 -5.25 -5.77
C GLN A 436 20.50 -5.75 -4.74
N ARG A 437 19.97 -4.85 -3.92
CA ARG A 437 18.94 -5.21 -2.93
C ARG A 437 17.61 -5.56 -3.57
N VAL A 438 17.26 -4.89 -4.66
CA VAL A 438 16.08 -5.23 -5.47
C VAL A 438 16.22 -6.64 -6.04
N GLU A 439 17.35 -6.96 -6.69
CA GLU A 439 17.61 -8.30 -7.22
C GLU A 439 17.54 -9.37 -6.11
N LYS A 440 18.10 -9.09 -4.93
CA LYS A 440 18.04 -10.03 -3.79
C LYS A 440 16.63 -10.23 -3.25
N LEU A 441 15.81 -9.18 -3.19
CA LEU A 441 14.43 -9.26 -2.74
C LEU A 441 13.58 -10.13 -3.68
N LEU A 442 13.90 -10.11 -4.97
CA LEU A 442 13.24 -10.91 -6.01
C LEU A 442 13.77 -12.35 -6.11
N ASP A 443 14.93 -12.64 -5.52
CA ASP A 443 15.52 -13.99 -5.45
C ASP A 443 14.76 -14.94 -4.50
N GLY A 444 13.90 -14.39 -3.63
CA GLY A 444 13.08 -15.12 -2.66
C GLY A 444 11.62 -15.26 -3.11
N ASP A 445 11.24 -16.47 -3.51
CA ASP A 445 9.89 -16.94 -3.89
C ASP A 445 9.42 -16.73 -5.34
N SER A 446 9.15 -17.87 -6.00
CA SER A 446 8.39 -17.99 -7.27
C SER A 446 6.96 -17.41 -7.25
N LEU A 447 6.47 -16.95 -6.09
CA LEU A 447 5.14 -16.35 -5.92
C LEU A 447 5.07 -14.89 -6.39
N LEU A 448 6.20 -14.15 -6.40
CA LEU A 448 6.26 -12.73 -6.81
C LEU A 448 5.97 -12.51 -8.30
N PHE A 449 6.38 -13.45 -9.15
CA PHE A 449 6.14 -13.39 -10.59
C PHE A 449 4.67 -13.66 -10.99
N LYS A 450 3.76 -13.79 -10.02
CA LYS A 450 2.31 -13.90 -10.27
C LYS A 450 1.58 -12.56 -10.22
N ASP A 451 2.21 -11.50 -9.71
CA ASP A 451 1.58 -10.18 -9.58
C ASP A 451 2.15 -9.20 -10.61
N ASP A 452 1.29 -8.76 -11.53
CA ASP A 452 1.67 -7.91 -12.66
C ASP A 452 2.17 -6.53 -12.22
N ASP A 453 1.66 -5.97 -11.11
CA ASP A 453 2.02 -4.63 -10.67
C ASP A 453 3.46 -4.58 -10.13
N ILE A 454 3.88 -5.64 -9.43
CA ILE A 454 5.25 -5.78 -8.94
C ILE A 454 6.24 -5.97 -10.10
N LEU A 455 5.86 -6.78 -11.09
CA LEU A 455 6.67 -7.01 -12.29
C LEU A 455 6.86 -5.72 -13.09
N VAL A 456 5.80 -4.92 -13.22
CA VAL A 456 5.86 -3.61 -13.90
C VAL A 456 6.83 -2.67 -13.18
N SER A 457 6.73 -2.55 -11.85
CA SER A 457 7.63 -1.70 -11.06
C SER A 457 9.09 -2.15 -11.17
N TYR A 458 9.35 -3.46 -11.14
CA TYR A 458 10.69 -3.99 -11.33
C TYR A 458 11.27 -3.72 -12.72
N VAL A 459 10.52 -4.00 -13.79
CA VAL A 459 10.99 -3.76 -15.16
C VAL A 459 11.23 -2.26 -15.38
N SER A 460 10.34 -1.40 -14.87
CA SER A 460 10.49 0.06 -14.95
C SER A 460 11.79 0.54 -14.29
N LEU A 461 12.12 -0.01 -13.12
CA LEU A 461 13.36 0.32 -12.40
C LEU A 461 14.61 -0.09 -13.17
N VAL A 462 14.64 -1.32 -13.68
CA VAL A 462 15.80 -1.83 -14.42
C VAL A 462 16.03 -1.01 -15.69
N VAL A 463 14.95 -0.62 -16.38
CA VAL A 463 14.98 0.30 -17.51
C VAL A 463 15.50 1.69 -17.10
N SER A 464 15.07 2.25 -15.96
CA SER A 464 15.50 3.58 -15.52
C SER A 464 16.96 3.64 -15.05
N ILE A 465 17.44 2.58 -14.39
CA ILE A 465 18.85 2.47 -13.97
C ILE A 465 19.75 2.20 -15.19
N GLY A 466 19.21 1.54 -16.24
CA GLY A 466 19.94 1.23 -17.46
C GLY A 466 21.03 0.17 -17.28
N TYR A 467 20.99 -0.58 -16.19
CA TYR A 467 22.02 -1.56 -15.84
C TYR A 467 21.43 -2.76 -15.08
N VAL A 468 21.92 -3.96 -15.41
CA VAL A 468 21.59 -5.21 -14.72
C VAL A 468 22.87 -5.77 -14.12
N SER A 469 22.89 -5.98 -12.80
CA SER A 469 24.15 -6.11 -12.06
C SER A 469 24.80 -7.50 -12.15
N SER A 470 24.05 -8.51 -12.59
CA SER A 470 24.53 -9.90 -12.62
C SER A 470 23.91 -10.73 -13.75
N ARG A 471 24.60 -11.82 -14.15
CA ARG A 471 24.04 -12.81 -15.11
C ARG A 471 22.75 -13.46 -14.60
N LYS A 472 22.60 -13.55 -13.28
CA LYS A 472 21.39 -14.03 -12.62
C LYS A 472 20.26 -12.99 -12.68
N GLY A 473 20.59 -11.71 -12.45
CA GLY A 473 19.68 -10.58 -12.63
C GLY A 473 19.17 -10.46 -14.06
N LEU A 474 20.00 -10.77 -15.07
CA LEU A 474 19.57 -10.84 -16.47
C LEU A 474 18.50 -11.92 -16.70
N GLY A 475 18.63 -13.08 -16.04
CA GLY A 475 17.62 -14.13 -16.08
C GLY A 475 16.29 -13.70 -15.44
N LEU A 476 16.34 -13.13 -14.23
CA LEU A 476 15.15 -12.61 -13.54
C LEU A 476 14.44 -11.50 -14.34
N TYR A 477 15.22 -10.62 -14.97
CA TYR A 477 14.70 -9.57 -15.82
C TYR A 477 14.04 -10.11 -17.09
N GLU A 478 14.66 -11.12 -17.72
CA GLU A 478 14.03 -11.84 -18.83
C GLU A 478 12.72 -12.51 -18.40
N ASP A 479 12.72 -13.22 -17.27
CA ASP A 479 11.52 -13.89 -16.73
C ASP A 479 10.39 -12.88 -16.46
N ALA A 480 10.72 -11.68 -15.95
CA ALA A 480 9.75 -10.62 -15.71
C ALA A 480 9.15 -10.09 -17.03
N LEU A 481 9.97 -9.87 -18.04
CA LEU A 481 9.51 -9.46 -19.37
C LEU A 481 8.65 -10.55 -20.04
N LEU A 482 9.01 -11.82 -19.87
CA LEU A 482 8.25 -12.96 -20.39
C LEU A 482 6.89 -13.09 -19.69
N ALA A 483 6.81 -12.90 -18.38
CA ALA A 483 5.54 -12.92 -17.65
C ALA A 483 4.60 -11.79 -18.11
N LEU A 484 5.14 -10.60 -18.39
CA LEU A 484 4.38 -9.46 -18.89
C LEU A 484 4.01 -9.57 -20.38
N ALA A 485 4.52 -10.56 -21.11
CA ALA A 485 4.31 -10.71 -22.55
C ALA A 485 2.83 -10.86 -22.94
N ALA A 486 2.02 -11.51 -22.08
CA ALA A 486 0.57 -11.64 -22.30
C ALA A 486 -0.16 -10.28 -22.33
N GLN A 487 0.43 -9.24 -21.73
CA GLN A 487 -0.13 -7.87 -21.66
C GLN A 487 0.53 -6.90 -22.63
N ALA A 488 1.19 -7.41 -23.67
CA ALA A 488 2.08 -6.57 -24.48
C ALA A 488 1.40 -5.41 -25.22
N GLU A 489 0.09 -5.47 -25.50
CA GLU A 489 -0.64 -4.32 -26.05
C GLU A 489 -0.87 -3.20 -25.02
N LYS A 490 -1.17 -3.55 -23.76
CA LYS A 490 -1.41 -2.57 -22.69
C LYS A 490 -0.12 -1.92 -22.20
N ARG A 491 0.98 -2.66 -22.21
CA ARG A 491 2.28 -2.28 -21.61
C ARG A 491 3.38 -2.13 -22.67
N LYS A 492 3.02 -1.76 -23.89
CA LYS A 492 3.92 -1.70 -25.04
C LYS A 492 5.19 -0.89 -24.77
N ASP A 493 5.07 0.30 -24.19
CA ASP A 493 6.20 1.22 -23.99
C ASP A 493 7.24 0.62 -23.03
N LEU A 494 6.78 -0.05 -21.96
CA LEU A 494 7.62 -0.70 -20.97
C LEU A 494 8.38 -1.88 -21.58
N LEU A 495 7.67 -2.78 -22.28
CA LEU A 495 8.29 -3.93 -22.93
C LEU A 495 9.24 -3.49 -24.05
N GLN A 496 8.91 -2.42 -24.78
CA GLN A 496 9.79 -1.88 -25.81
C GLN A 496 11.07 -1.29 -25.23
N ALA A 497 10.98 -0.53 -24.13
CA ALA A 497 12.15 -0.04 -23.43
C ALA A 497 12.99 -1.20 -22.85
N GLY A 498 12.31 -2.23 -22.33
CA GLY A 498 12.99 -3.37 -21.74
C GLY A 498 13.72 -4.26 -22.74
N VAL A 499 13.11 -4.52 -23.90
CA VAL A 499 13.75 -5.22 -25.02
C VAL A 499 14.94 -4.41 -25.55
N LYS A 500 14.79 -3.08 -25.70
CA LYS A 500 15.91 -2.21 -26.11
C LYS A 500 17.08 -2.25 -25.13
N LEU A 501 16.81 -2.32 -23.82
CA LEU A 501 17.86 -2.46 -22.82
C LEU A 501 18.63 -3.78 -22.98
N LEU A 502 17.91 -4.90 -23.16
CA LEU A 502 18.54 -6.20 -23.43
C LEU A 502 19.44 -6.14 -24.67
N GLU A 503 18.99 -5.45 -25.73
CA GLU A 503 19.78 -5.23 -26.94
C GLU A 503 21.02 -4.37 -26.68
N GLY A 504 20.89 -3.27 -25.94
CA GLY A 504 22.01 -2.40 -25.57
C GLY A 504 23.07 -3.11 -24.72
N ILE A 505 22.67 -4.08 -23.89
CA ILE A 505 23.58 -4.91 -23.08
C ILE A 505 24.18 -6.08 -23.91
N GLY A 506 23.75 -6.26 -25.17
CA GLY A 506 24.24 -7.32 -26.06
C GLY A 506 23.56 -8.68 -25.87
N GLN A 507 22.45 -8.76 -25.12
CA GLN A 507 21.66 -9.98 -24.91
C GLN A 507 20.59 -10.14 -25.99
N GLN A 508 21.03 -10.28 -27.25
CA GLN A 508 20.11 -10.35 -28.40
C GLN A 508 19.16 -11.56 -28.35
N ASP A 509 19.61 -12.70 -27.83
CA ASP A 509 18.80 -13.92 -27.75
C ASP A 509 17.67 -13.80 -26.72
N MET A 510 17.91 -13.12 -25.59
CA MET A 510 16.88 -12.83 -24.58
C MET A 510 15.80 -11.91 -25.14
N ALA A 511 16.23 -10.82 -25.80
CA ALA A 511 15.32 -9.92 -26.51
C ALA A 511 14.46 -10.65 -27.55
N GLU A 512 15.04 -11.60 -28.29
CA GLU A 512 14.29 -12.39 -29.28
C GLU A 512 13.23 -13.27 -28.61
N ARG A 513 13.58 -13.94 -27.50
CA ARG A 513 12.66 -14.80 -26.75
C ARG A 513 11.48 -14.01 -26.20
N VAL A 514 11.72 -12.84 -25.61
CA VAL A 514 10.66 -11.94 -25.14
C VAL A 514 9.74 -11.54 -26.28
N LEU A 515 10.29 -11.10 -27.42
CA LEU A 515 9.50 -10.72 -28.59
C LEU A 515 8.67 -11.89 -29.14
N ARG A 516 9.24 -13.10 -29.22
CA ARG A 516 8.52 -14.32 -29.64
C ARG A 516 7.37 -14.64 -28.68
N CYS A 517 7.59 -14.50 -27.37
CA CYS A 517 6.57 -14.71 -26.35
C CYS A 517 5.43 -13.69 -26.49
N CYS A 518 5.75 -12.40 -26.70
CA CYS A 518 4.76 -11.35 -26.96
C CYS A 518 3.93 -11.64 -28.22
N TRP A 519 4.54 -12.25 -29.25
CA TRP A 519 3.81 -12.71 -30.43
C TRP A 519 2.93 -13.92 -30.11
N SER A 520 3.44 -14.96 -29.44
CA SER A 520 2.67 -16.18 -29.19
C SER A 520 1.48 -15.98 -28.24
N GLU A 521 1.67 -15.20 -27.16
CA GLU A 521 0.67 -15.02 -26.11
C GLU A 521 -0.37 -13.94 -26.45
N SER A 522 0.09 -12.76 -26.92
CA SER A 522 -0.78 -11.59 -27.10
C SER A 522 -0.98 -11.16 -28.55
N ARG A 523 -0.35 -11.86 -29.52
CA ARG A 523 -0.33 -11.49 -30.95
C ARG A 523 0.09 -10.03 -31.20
N SER A 524 0.99 -9.47 -30.37
CA SER A 524 1.34 -8.05 -30.44
C SER A 524 1.95 -7.65 -31.78
N LEU A 525 1.31 -6.71 -32.49
CA LEU A 525 1.77 -6.18 -33.77
C LEU A 525 3.17 -5.54 -33.69
N TRP A 526 3.50 -4.92 -32.57
CA TRP A 526 4.84 -4.35 -32.36
C TRP A 526 5.91 -5.43 -32.27
N SER A 527 5.63 -6.51 -31.54
CA SER A 527 6.59 -7.59 -31.33
C SER A 527 6.94 -8.33 -32.61
N VAL A 528 5.93 -8.67 -33.42
CA VAL A 528 6.13 -9.35 -34.71
C VAL A 528 6.84 -8.45 -35.71
N ASP A 529 6.56 -7.14 -35.67
CA ASP A 529 7.25 -6.19 -36.53
C ASP A 529 8.76 -6.13 -36.22
N MET A 530 9.14 -6.14 -34.94
CA MET A 530 10.54 -6.17 -34.50
C MET A 530 11.21 -7.51 -34.82
N LEU A 531 10.51 -8.64 -34.65
CA LEU A 531 11.03 -9.96 -35.02
C LEU A 531 11.32 -10.08 -36.52
N ILE A 532 10.39 -9.62 -37.38
CA ILE A 532 10.59 -9.64 -38.83
C ILE A 532 11.80 -8.79 -39.21
N ASN A 533 11.98 -7.61 -38.60
CA ASN A 533 13.18 -6.80 -38.82
C ASN A 533 14.45 -7.55 -38.42
N ARG A 534 14.44 -8.27 -37.30
CA ARG A 534 15.59 -9.06 -36.84
C ARG A 534 15.91 -10.27 -37.71
N TYR A 535 14.91 -10.92 -38.31
CA TYR A 535 15.18 -11.99 -39.28
C TYR A 535 15.78 -11.43 -40.56
N LEU A 536 15.33 -10.25 -41.01
CA LEU A 536 15.94 -9.52 -42.12
C LEU A 536 17.38 -9.03 -41.78
N GLU A 537 17.57 -8.51 -40.56
CA GLU A 537 18.77 -8.59 -39.69
C GLU A 537 19.80 -9.64 -40.12
N LYS A 538 19.41 -10.88 -39.83
CA LYS A 538 20.23 -12.10 -39.87
C LYS A 538 20.19 -12.83 -41.22
N ASP A 539 19.65 -12.20 -42.27
CA ASP A 539 19.46 -12.79 -43.60
C ASP A 539 18.59 -14.08 -43.60
N MET A 540 17.71 -14.23 -42.61
CA MET A 540 16.78 -15.34 -42.46
C MET A 540 15.47 -15.05 -43.22
N CYS A 541 15.57 -14.90 -44.54
CA CYS A 541 14.45 -14.45 -45.39
C CYS A 541 13.24 -15.39 -45.34
N GLU A 542 13.45 -16.72 -45.32
CA GLU A 542 12.35 -17.69 -45.30
C GLU A 542 11.53 -17.63 -44.00
N ASP A 543 12.20 -17.53 -42.85
CA ASP A 543 11.54 -17.39 -41.55
C ASP A 543 10.82 -16.04 -41.43
N ALA A 544 11.38 -14.98 -42.01
CA ALA A 544 10.74 -13.66 -42.09
C ALA A 544 9.46 -13.71 -42.92
N VAL A 545 9.45 -14.42 -44.06
CA VAL A 545 8.24 -14.61 -44.88
C VAL A 545 7.19 -15.41 -44.12
N ALA A 546 7.56 -16.54 -43.52
CA ALA A 546 6.62 -17.39 -42.78
C ALA A 546 5.96 -16.63 -41.61
N LEU A 547 6.75 -15.89 -40.83
CA LEU A 547 6.24 -15.09 -39.71
C LEU A 547 5.35 -13.94 -40.20
N LEU A 548 5.69 -13.33 -41.33
CA LEU A 548 4.91 -12.25 -41.92
C LEU A 548 3.57 -12.73 -42.49
N GLU A 549 3.54 -13.91 -43.12
CA GLU A 549 2.30 -14.54 -43.60
C GLU A 549 1.36 -14.87 -42.44
N ASP A 550 1.89 -15.45 -41.34
CA ASP A 550 1.13 -15.65 -40.10
C ASP A 550 0.59 -14.31 -39.56
N ALA A 551 1.43 -13.27 -39.52
CA ALA A 551 1.03 -11.95 -39.05
C ALA A 551 -0.05 -11.28 -39.92
N LEU A 552 0.03 -11.42 -41.24
CA LEU A 552 -0.96 -10.89 -42.19
C LEU A 552 -2.27 -11.67 -42.18
N SER A 553 -2.26 -12.95 -41.78
CA SER A 553 -3.49 -13.72 -41.58
C SER A 553 -4.34 -13.15 -40.43
N ILE A 554 -3.69 -12.61 -39.40
CA ILE A 554 -4.32 -11.98 -38.23
C ILE A 554 -4.61 -10.50 -38.48
N TYR A 555 -3.68 -9.80 -39.13
CA TYR A 555 -3.76 -8.35 -39.40
C TYR A 555 -3.77 -8.03 -40.90
N PRO A 556 -4.81 -8.46 -41.65
CA PRO A 556 -4.85 -8.32 -43.11
C PRO A 556 -4.96 -6.87 -43.59
N SER A 557 -5.35 -5.95 -42.71
CA SER A 557 -5.47 -4.52 -43.03
C SER A 557 -4.21 -3.72 -42.68
N SER A 558 -3.18 -4.35 -42.10
CA SER A 558 -1.97 -3.64 -41.66
C SER A 558 -1.11 -3.21 -42.84
N ALA A 559 -1.17 -1.92 -43.18
CA ALA A 559 -0.31 -1.33 -44.21
C ALA A 559 1.18 -1.53 -43.91
N ARG A 560 1.58 -1.48 -42.63
CA ARG A 560 2.97 -1.67 -42.19
C ARG A 560 3.48 -3.08 -42.53
N LEU A 561 2.72 -4.12 -42.21
CA LEU A 561 3.10 -5.50 -42.53
C LEU A 561 3.09 -5.74 -44.04
N LYS A 562 2.08 -5.23 -44.77
CA LYS A 562 2.04 -5.32 -46.23
C LYS A 562 3.25 -4.65 -46.89
N LEU A 563 3.69 -3.49 -46.41
CA LEU A 563 4.90 -2.85 -46.93
C LEU A 563 6.16 -3.70 -46.69
N LYS A 564 6.24 -4.43 -45.58
CA LYS A 564 7.33 -5.40 -45.35
C LYS A 564 7.23 -6.62 -46.27
N GLN A 565 6.02 -7.07 -46.55
CA GLN A 565 5.80 -8.16 -47.52
C GLN A 565 6.26 -7.75 -48.91
N VAL A 566 5.94 -6.52 -49.31
CA VAL A 566 6.42 -5.92 -50.55
C VAL A 566 7.95 -5.87 -50.55
N TYR A 567 8.59 -5.36 -49.49
CA TYR A 567 10.04 -5.32 -49.39
C TYR A 567 10.69 -6.70 -49.58
N LEU A 568 10.17 -7.73 -48.88
CA LEU A 568 10.64 -9.12 -49.02
C LEU A 568 10.41 -9.68 -50.43
N LEU A 569 9.25 -9.45 -51.03
CA LEU A 569 8.93 -9.89 -52.38
C LEU A 569 9.85 -9.23 -53.42
N LEU A 570 10.17 -7.95 -53.24
CA LEU A 570 11.11 -7.25 -54.09
C LEU A 570 12.53 -7.83 -53.93
N ASN A 571 12.97 -8.18 -52.71
CA ASN A 571 14.28 -8.79 -52.48
C ASN A 571 14.38 -10.17 -53.16
N MET A 572 13.27 -10.89 -53.21
CA MET A 572 13.12 -12.16 -53.94
C MET A 572 12.83 -11.99 -55.45
N THR A 573 12.94 -10.77 -55.99
CA THR A 573 12.67 -10.40 -57.40
C THR A 573 11.27 -10.74 -57.91
N ARG A 574 10.28 -10.88 -57.01
CA ARG A 574 8.86 -11.16 -57.32
C ARG A 574 8.06 -9.86 -57.52
N ALA A 575 8.43 -9.09 -58.54
CA ALA A 575 7.91 -7.74 -58.77
C ALA A 575 6.37 -7.66 -58.96
N GLU A 576 5.77 -8.60 -59.69
CA GLU A 576 4.33 -8.57 -59.96
C GLU A 576 3.49 -8.86 -58.70
N LEU A 577 3.93 -9.80 -57.85
CA LEU A 577 3.27 -10.08 -56.56
C LEU A 577 3.44 -8.89 -55.60
N ALA A 578 4.61 -8.27 -55.57
CA ALA A 578 4.86 -7.06 -54.78
C ALA A 578 3.90 -5.93 -55.18
N ARG A 579 3.66 -5.77 -56.48
CA ARG A 579 2.72 -4.79 -57.04
C ARG A 579 1.26 -5.08 -56.66
N GLU A 580 0.82 -6.33 -56.73
CA GLU A 580 -0.52 -6.72 -56.27
C GLU A 580 -0.75 -6.39 -54.80
N VAL A 581 0.24 -6.67 -53.93
CA VAL A 581 0.18 -6.33 -52.52
C VAL A 581 0.12 -4.81 -52.32
N LEU A 582 0.92 -4.03 -53.06
CA LEU A 582 0.89 -2.55 -53.02
C LEU A 582 -0.47 -1.96 -53.41
N PHE A 583 -1.11 -2.51 -54.46
CA PHE A 583 -2.46 -2.09 -54.86
C PHE A 583 -3.51 -2.41 -53.79
N SER A 584 -3.29 -3.46 -52.98
CA SER A 584 -4.17 -3.80 -51.86
C SER A 584 -4.04 -2.88 -50.63
N ILE A 585 -3.08 -1.95 -50.62
CA ILE A 585 -2.89 -0.98 -49.53
C ILE A 585 -3.74 0.26 -49.82
N TYR A 586 -4.74 0.54 -48.99
CA TYR A 586 -5.56 1.76 -49.11
C TYR A 586 -4.78 3.00 -48.63
N VAL A 587 -4.71 4.04 -49.45
CA VAL A 587 -3.89 5.26 -49.24
C VAL A 587 -4.33 6.06 -47.99
N GLU A 588 -5.61 5.98 -47.61
CA GLU A 588 -6.18 6.75 -46.49
C GLU A 588 -5.71 6.29 -45.10
N ASN A 589 -5.18 5.06 -44.97
CA ASN A 589 -4.76 4.47 -43.69
C ASN A 589 -3.25 4.50 -43.42
N ILE A 590 -2.49 5.31 -44.18
CA ILE A 590 -1.02 5.34 -44.09
C ILE A 590 -0.55 6.70 -43.57
N TRP A 591 0.30 6.69 -42.54
CA TRP A 591 1.02 7.87 -42.04
C TRP A 591 1.95 8.41 -43.14
N GLU A 592 2.31 9.71 -43.15
CA GLU A 592 3.06 10.33 -44.26
C GLU A 592 4.34 9.57 -44.66
N TRP A 593 5.13 9.12 -43.69
CA TRP A 593 6.33 8.29 -43.93
C TRP A 593 6.06 6.97 -44.67
N GLY A 594 4.90 6.35 -44.42
CA GLY A 594 4.51 5.13 -45.13
C GLY A 594 4.05 5.39 -46.56
N LYS A 595 3.61 6.61 -46.88
CA LYS A 595 3.23 7.01 -48.25
C LYS A 595 4.47 7.12 -49.14
N GLU A 596 5.54 7.72 -48.63
CA GLU A 596 6.83 7.80 -49.33
C GLU A 596 7.42 6.42 -49.59
N LYS A 597 7.51 5.56 -48.56
CA LYS A 597 8.00 4.17 -48.71
C LYS A 597 7.18 3.33 -49.68
N ARG A 598 5.85 3.50 -49.68
CA ARG A 598 4.97 2.84 -50.65
C ARG A 598 5.34 3.24 -52.08
N LEU A 599 5.49 4.54 -52.35
CA LEU A 599 5.84 5.05 -53.68
C LEU A 599 7.23 4.57 -54.11
N LEU A 600 8.19 4.51 -53.19
CA LEU A 600 9.52 3.95 -53.46
C LEU A 600 9.43 2.47 -53.85
N TYR A 601 8.69 1.67 -53.09
CA TYR A 601 8.49 0.25 -53.41
C TYR A 601 7.71 0.03 -54.70
N GLU A 602 6.74 0.90 -55.02
CA GLU A 602 6.02 0.89 -56.29
C GLU A 602 6.96 1.17 -57.47
N ALA A 603 7.79 2.21 -57.36
CA ALA A 603 8.79 2.53 -58.37
C ALA A 603 9.81 1.38 -58.56
N CYS A 604 10.26 0.77 -57.46
CA CYS A 604 11.14 -0.41 -57.53
C CYS A 604 10.45 -1.62 -58.18
N ALA A 605 9.18 -1.88 -57.87
CA ALA A 605 8.41 -2.96 -58.48
C ALA A 605 8.27 -2.76 -59.99
N HIS A 606 8.02 -1.52 -60.44
CA HIS A 606 7.97 -1.16 -61.86
C HIS A 606 9.32 -1.40 -62.55
N GLY A 607 10.42 -0.94 -61.94
CA GLY A 607 11.76 -1.15 -62.49
C GLY A 607 12.13 -2.63 -62.64
N LEU A 608 11.89 -3.45 -61.61
CA LEU A 608 12.15 -4.89 -61.65
C LEU A 608 11.24 -5.64 -62.65
N ALA A 609 10.06 -5.11 -62.95
CA ALA A 609 9.16 -5.64 -63.97
C ALA A 609 9.51 -5.17 -65.41
N GLY A 610 10.58 -4.38 -65.59
CA GLY A 610 10.99 -3.83 -66.88
C GLY A 610 10.12 -2.66 -67.37
N ARG A 611 9.28 -2.09 -66.48
CA ARG A 611 8.36 -0.97 -66.73
C ARG A 611 9.03 0.35 -66.36
N TYR A 612 10.11 0.66 -67.08
CA TYR A 612 11.03 1.73 -66.70
C TYR A 612 10.39 3.13 -66.79
N GLU A 613 9.51 3.38 -67.75
CA GLU A 613 8.83 4.68 -67.87
C GLU A 613 7.94 4.96 -66.65
N GLU A 614 7.16 3.96 -66.20
CA GLU A 614 6.35 4.10 -64.99
C GLU A 614 7.20 4.24 -63.74
N ALA A 615 8.31 3.49 -63.63
CA ALA A 615 9.24 3.61 -62.51
C ALA A 615 9.83 5.02 -62.40
N LEU A 616 10.29 5.58 -63.53
CA LEU A 616 10.89 6.91 -63.61
C LEU A 616 9.88 8.02 -63.29
N ASP A 617 8.62 7.90 -63.73
CA ASP A 617 7.55 8.85 -63.37
C ASP A 617 7.29 8.87 -61.86
N VAL A 618 7.21 7.68 -61.22
CA VAL A 618 6.99 7.57 -59.77
C VAL A 618 8.18 8.14 -59.00
N TYR A 619 9.43 7.81 -59.34
CA TYR A 619 10.60 8.43 -58.71
C TYR A 619 10.64 9.94 -58.91
N GLY A 620 10.29 10.42 -60.11
CA GLY A 620 10.20 11.86 -60.41
C GLY A 620 9.21 12.58 -59.50
N LYS A 621 8.05 11.98 -59.21
CA LYS A 621 7.08 12.54 -58.27
C LYS A 621 7.63 12.64 -56.84
N ILE A 622 8.36 11.62 -56.38
CA ILE A 622 8.98 11.62 -55.05
C ILE A 622 10.02 12.75 -54.95
N ILE A 623 10.89 12.87 -55.96
CA ILE A 623 11.94 13.91 -56.00
C ILE A 623 11.34 15.32 -56.09
N GLN A 624 10.24 15.50 -56.83
CA GLN A 624 9.54 16.79 -56.88
C GLN A 624 9.02 17.21 -55.50
N GLN A 625 8.59 16.25 -54.67
CA GLN A 625 8.11 16.51 -53.30
C GLN A 625 9.28 16.67 -52.31
N ALA A 626 10.34 15.88 -52.48
CA ALA A 626 11.53 15.88 -51.63
C ALA A 626 12.81 15.89 -52.51
N PRO A 627 13.31 17.09 -52.88
CA PRO A 627 14.42 17.24 -53.84
C PRO A 627 15.77 16.65 -53.42
N ASN A 628 15.93 16.28 -52.15
CA ASN A 628 17.15 15.68 -51.61
C ASN A 628 16.94 14.20 -51.23
N HIS A 629 15.87 13.55 -51.71
CA HIS A 629 15.53 12.19 -51.32
C HIS A 629 16.47 11.16 -51.98
N LEU A 630 17.52 10.78 -51.26
CA LEU A 630 18.61 9.94 -51.76
C LEU A 630 18.14 8.63 -52.39
N GLU A 631 17.23 7.89 -51.76
CA GLU A 631 16.79 6.59 -52.28
C GLU A 631 16.03 6.70 -53.61
N ALA A 632 15.27 7.79 -53.81
CA ALA A 632 14.51 8.03 -55.02
C ALA A 632 15.45 8.41 -56.18
N HIS A 633 16.43 9.27 -55.92
CA HIS A 633 17.47 9.61 -56.89
C HIS A 633 18.29 8.38 -57.30
N ARG A 634 18.70 7.53 -56.35
CA ARG A 634 19.41 6.27 -56.65
C ARG A 634 18.55 5.32 -57.48
N GLY A 635 17.30 5.11 -57.09
CA GLY A 635 16.37 4.27 -57.85
C GLY A 635 16.15 4.77 -59.27
N ARG A 636 16.01 6.09 -59.45
CA ARG A 636 15.85 6.74 -60.76
C ARG A 636 17.09 6.60 -61.62
N TRP A 637 18.27 6.78 -61.05
CA TRP A 637 19.56 6.58 -61.71
C TRP A 637 19.68 5.17 -62.30
N PHE A 638 19.46 4.12 -61.49
CA PHE A 638 19.49 2.73 -61.95
C PHE A 638 18.45 2.44 -63.03
N ASN A 639 17.26 3.05 -62.96
CA ASN A 639 16.22 2.84 -63.97
C ASN A 639 16.53 3.57 -65.30
N PHE A 640 17.16 4.75 -65.27
CA PHE A 640 17.65 5.40 -66.48
C PHE A 640 18.70 4.55 -67.19
N GLU A 641 19.61 3.98 -66.43
CA GLU A 641 20.65 3.08 -66.92
C GLU A 641 20.07 1.81 -67.54
N ALA A 642 19.20 1.11 -66.82
CA ALA A 642 18.53 -0.09 -67.30
C ALA A 642 17.63 0.16 -68.52
N TYR A 643 17.11 1.39 -68.67
CA TYR A 643 16.32 1.80 -69.84
C TYR A 643 17.18 2.24 -71.04
N GLY A 644 18.50 2.43 -70.87
CA GLY A 644 19.42 2.87 -71.92
C GLY A 644 19.49 4.39 -72.11
N LEU A 645 19.06 5.17 -71.11
CA LEU A 645 19.11 6.64 -71.07
C LEU A 645 20.37 7.11 -70.33
N GLY A 646 21.53 6.93 -70.97
CA GLY A 646 22.84 7.18 -70.34
C GLY A 646 23.12 8.65 -69.99
N TYR A 647 22.57 9.62 -70.75
CA TYR A 647 22.73 11.05 -70.46
C TYR A 647 21.99 11.45 -69.18
N GLU A 648 20.76 10.98 -69.04
CA GLU A 648 19.90 11.22 -67.90
C GLU A 648 20.43 10.52 -66.64
N ALA A 649 20.98 9.30 -66.79
CA ALA A 649 21.67 8.61 -65.71
C ALA A 649 22.89 9.40 -65.18
N ASP A 650 23.74 9.93 -66.08
CA ASP A 650 24.92 10.72 -65.68
C ASP A 650 24.52 12.02 -64.98
N ALA A 651 23.48 12.69 -65.48
CA ALA A 651 22.95 13.89 -64.85
C ALA A 651 22.42 13.62 -63.43
N GLU A 652 21.71 12.51 -63.24
CA GLU A 652 21.17 12.10 -61.93
C GLU A 652 22.31 11.73 -60.95
N ALA A 653 23.35 11.05 -61.42
CA ALA A 653 24.54 10.71 -60.64
C ALA A 653 25.29 11.96 -60.14
N ARG A 654 25.51 12.96 -61.01
CA ARG A 654 26.10 14.24 -60.60
C ARG A 654 25.22 15.00 -59.60
N GLY A 655 23.90 14.89 -59.76
CA GLY A 655 22.94 15.42 -58.79
C GLY A 655 23.10 14.78 -57.41
N LEU A 656 23.24 13.46 -57.33
CA LEU A 656 23.50 12.72 -56.09
C LEU A 656 24.82 13.13 -55.41
N GLU A 657 25.88 13.35 -56.19
CA GLU A 657 27.17 13.83 -55.67
C GLU A 657 27.05 15.22 -55.03
N LEU A 658 26.28 16.13 -55.66
CA LEU A 658 26.00 17.46 -55.12
C LEU A 658 25.20 17.39 -53.81
N ILE A 659 24.27 16.45 -53.68
CA ILE A 659 23.42 16.30 -52.49
C ILE A 659 24.21 15.69 -51.32
N THR A 660 25.03 14.67 -51.58
CA THR A 660 25.70 13.89 -50.53
C THR A 660 27.09 14.42 -50.17
N GLY A 661 27.74 15.18 -51.05
CA GLY A 661 29.14 15.58 -50.89
C GLY A 661 30.15 14.44 -51.04
N SER A 662 29.68 13.23 -51.33
CA SER A 662 30.46 12.00 -51.55
C SER A 662 30.21 11.50 -52.97
N ARG A 663 31.19 10.77 -53.54
CA ARG A 663 31.05 10.24 -54.90
C ARG A 663 30.02 9.12 -54.93
N CYS A 664 29.31 8.91 -56.04
CA CYS A 664 28.29 7.85 -56.15
C CYS A 664 28.84 6.43 -55.84
N ILE A 665 30.14 6.21 -56.00
CA ILE A 665 30.81 4.95 -55.60
C ILE A 665 30.87 4.74 -54.10
N ASP A 666 31.15 5.80 -53.33
CA ASP A 666 31.26 5.72 -51.87
C ASP A 666 29.88 5.48 -51.22
N LEU A 667 28.82 5.59 -52.01
CA LEU A 667 27.43 5.36 -51.65
C LEU A 667 26.96 3.92 -51.98
N LEU A 668 27.77 3.13 -52.70
CA LEU A 668 27.56 1.69 -52.84
C LEU A 668 27.84 1.03 -51.49
N PRO A 669 27.05 0.04 -51.06
CA PRO A 669 27.18 -0.51 -49.73
C PRO A 669 28.54 -1.22 -49.55
N ASP A 670 29.47 -0.55 -48.85
CA ASP A 670 30.37 -1.26 -47.95
C ASP A 670 29.50 -1.95 -46.90
N GLY A 671 29.83 -3.18 -46.55
CA GLY A 671 28.95 -4.17 -45.94
C GLY A 671 28.26 -3.84 -44.62
N ASP A 672 28.32 -2.62 -44.10
CA ASP A 672 27.75 -2.23 -42.83
C ASP A 672 27.01 -0.87 -42.91
N ASN A 673 25.68 -0.93 -42.83
CA ASN A 673 24.78 0.03 -42.13
C ASN A 673 23.78 0.95 -42.86
N GLU A 674 23.49 0.83 -44.15
CA GLU A 674 22.19 1.34 -44.67
C GLU A 674 21.57 0.35 -45.67
N LYS A 675 20.63 -0.46 -45.17
CA LYS A 675 20.01 -1.58 -45.89
C LYS A 675 18.94 -1.08 -46.87
N PHE A 676 19.35 -0.98 -48.14
CA PHE A 676 18.59 -0.45 -49.26
C PHE A 676 17.51 -1.41 -49.82
N ILE A 677 16.56 -0.80 -50.54
CA ILE A 677 15.58 -1.44 -51.45
C ILE A 677 16.35 -2.21 -52.54
N PRO A 678 15.92 -3.41 -52.96
CA PRO A 678 16.72 -4.30 -53.79
C PRO A 678 17.09 -3.64 -55.12
N ILE A 679 18.39 -3.44 -55.27
CA ILE A 679 19.04 -2.98 -56.49
C ILE A 679 19.15 -4.21 -57.40
N PHE A 680 18.74 -4.05 -58.66
CA PHE A 680 18.65 -5.07 -59.72
C PHE A 680 19.57 -6.29 -59.54
N VAL A 681 18.97 -7.45 -59.21
CA VAL A 681 19.60 -8.77 -59.37
C VAL A 681 18.92 -9.48 -60.54
N ALA A 682 19.48 -9.35 -61.73
CA ALA A 682 19.20 -10.29 -62.80
C ALA A 682 20.24 -11.43 -62.72
N ASN A 683 19.76 -12.66 -62.48
CA ASN A 683 20.52 -13.91 -62.53
C ASN A 683 21.61 -14.18 -61.47
N GLY A 684 21.37 -13.85 -60.19
CA GLY A 684 22.16 -14.44 -59.07
C GLY A 684 23.64 -14.07 -59.03
N SER A 685 24.09 -13.15 -59.88
CA SER A 685 25.37 -12.47 -59.77
C SER A 685 25.09 -11.00 -59.50
N VAL A 686 25.61 -10.48 -58.39
CA VAL A 686 25.77 -9.04 -58.18
C VAL A 686 26.50 -8.52 -59.42
N ILE A 687 25.79 -7.88 -60.33
CA ILE A 687 26.45 -7.12 -61.37
C ILE A 687 27.03 -5.95 -60.58
N GLN A 688 28.29 -6.05 -60.19
CA GLN A 688 29.03 -4.88 -59.74
C GLN A 688 28.76 -3.81 -60.81
N ALA A 689 28.36 -2.63 -60.32
CA ALA A 689 27.81 -1.51 -61.08
C ALA A 689 28.46 -1.18 -62.44
N PRO A 690 29.74 -1.49 -62.75
CA PRO A 690 30.27 -1.06 -64.02
C PRO A 690 29.66 -1.75 -65.26
N GLY A 691 29.22 -3.01 -65.15
CA GLY A 691 28.73 -3.81 -66.29
C GLY A 691 27.40 -3.37 -66.89
N ALA A 692 26.48 -2.84 -66.07
CA ALA A 692 25.16 -2.40 -66.51
C ALA A 692 25.22 -1.02 -67.20
N TYR A 693 26.11 -0.13 -66.73
CA TYR A 693 26.28 1.24 -67.25
C TYR A 693 26.84 1.18 -68.66
N LEU A 694 27.75 0.23 -68.86
CA LEU A 694 28.28 -0.18 -70.15
C LEU A 694 27.20 -0.70 -71.09
N SER A 695 26.26 -1.53 -70.61
CA SER A 695 25.20 -2.06 -71.46
C SER A 695 24.28 -0.95 -72.00
N GLY A 696 23.93 0.03 -71.17
CA GLY A 696 23.10 1.17 -71.58
C GLY A 696 23.82 2.08 -72.58
N PHE A 697 25.10 2.38 -72.34
CA PHE A 697 25.93 3.16 -73.28
C PHE A 697 26.17 2.42 -74.61
N ILE A 698 26.47 1.12 -74.56
CA ILE A 698 26.65 0.24 -75.72
C ILE A 698 25.34 0.07 -76.50
N CYS A 699 24.18 0.18 -75.87
CA CYS A 699 22.90 0.11 -76.57
C CYS A 699 22.38 1.46 -77.08
N SER A 700 22.94 2.58 -76.63
CA SER A 700 22.51 3.93 -77.05
C SER A 700 23.02 4.27 -78.46
N LYS A 701 22.15 4.80 -79.33
CA LYS A 701 22.53 5.28 -80.67
C LYS A 701 23.34 6.59 -80.65
N ASN A 702 23.31 7.31 -79.53
CA ASN A 702 23.95 8.61 -79.36
C ASN A 702 25.09 8.49 -78.36
N LEU A 703 26.27 8.08 -78.83
CA LEU A 703 27.47 8.05 -78.00
C LEU A 703 27.96 9.47 -77.72
N LEU A 704 28.20 9.78 -76.44
CA LEU A 704 28.83 11.04 -76.01
C LEU A 704 30.24 11.21 -76.62
N PRO A 705 30.79 12.42 -76.73
CA PRO A 705 32.20 12.62 -77.10
C PRO A 705 33.14 12.01 -76.06
N PRO A 706 34.30 11.45 -76.46
CA PRO A 706 35.23 10.79 -75.52
C PRO A 706 35.72 11.69 -74.40
N LYS A 707 35.83 12.99 -74.67
CA LYS A 707 36.29 13.99 -73.70
C LYS A 707 35.28 14.19 -72.57
N ASP A 708 34.00 14.24 -72.90
CA ASP A 708 32.93 14.46 -71.92
C ASP A 708 32.72 13.22 -71.03
N ILE A 709 32.98 12.03 -71.56
CA ILE A 709 32.94 10.78 -70.78
C ILE A 709 34.20 10.63 -69.91
N LEU A 710 35.39 10.94 -70.44
CA LEU A 710 36.62 10.92 -69.66
C LEU A 710 36.58 11.91 -68.47
N ASP A 711 35.83 13.01 -68.63
CA ASP A 711 35.61 14.03 -67.60
C ASP A 711 34.34 13.73 -66.74
N SER A 712 33.65 12.61 -66.96
CA SER A 712 32.47 12.18 -66.19
C SER A 712 32.84 11.27 -65.02
N SER A 713 31.96 11.20 -64.02
CA SER A 713 32.10 10.33 -62.84
C SER A 713 32.33 8.86 -63.23
N PHE A 714 31.79 8.41 -64.37
CA PHE A 714 31.95 7.06 -64.93
C PHE A 714 33.42 6.67 -65.15
N CYS A 715 34.26 7.58 -65.65
CA CYS A 715 35.65 7.23 -65.96
C CYS A 715 36.55 7.20 -64.71
N GLU A 716 36.12 7.85 -63.63
CA GLU A 716 36.71 7.66 -62.30
C GLU A 716 36.30 6.31 -61.67
N MET A 717 35.11 5.76 -62.02
CA MET A 717 34.61 4.49 -61.48
C MET A 717 35.33 3.24 -61.98
N GLU A 718 35.47 3.12 -63.30
CA GLU A 718 36.13 2.00 -63.97
C GLU A 718 37.66 2.16 -64.00
N GLY A 719 38.15 3.34 -63.59
CA GLY A 719 39.55 3.71 -63.60
C GLY A 719 40.24 3.39 -64.93
N GLU A 720 41.10 2.38 -64.91
CA GLU A 720 41.91 1.96 -66.06
C GLU A 720 41.11 1.19 -67.13
N ALA A 721 39.93 0.65 -66.82
CA ALA A 721 39.11 -0.11 -67.77
C ALA A 721 38.21 0.79 -68.65
N CYS A 722 37.91 2.03 -68.24
CA CYS A 722 37.05 2.96 -68.97
C CYS A 722 37.54 3.22 -70.42
N PRO A 723 38.83 3.54 -70.68
CA PRO A 723 39.33 3.74 -72.03
C PRO A 723 39.26 2.49 -72.91
N LEU A 724 39.38 1.28 -72.34
CA LEU A 724 39.26 0.02 -73.09
C LEU A 724 37.83 -0.19 -73.56
N LEU A 725 36.87 -0.04 -72.65
CA LEU A 725 35.46 -0.30 -72.91
C LEU A 725 34.85 0.70 -73.88
N LEU A 726 35.22 1.99 -73.77
CA LEU A 726 34.85 3.00 -74.74
C LEU A 726 35.44 2.73 -76.12
N ALA A 727 36.71 2.29 -76.16
CA ALA A 727 37.34 1.95 -77.42
C ALA A 727 36.63 0.78 -78.14
N LEU A 728 36.19 -0.23 -77.39
CA LEU A 728 35.38 -1.34 -77.89
C LEU A 728 34.00 -0.88 -78.39
N SER A 729 33.36 0.04 -77.66
CA SER A 729 32.04 0.57 -77.99
C SER A 729 32.08 1.42 -79.26
N TYR A 730 32.99 2.39 -79.36
CA TYR A 730 33.17 3.19 -80.57
C TYR A 730 33.59 2.35 -81.78
N GLU A 731 34.38 1.28 -81.57
CA GLU A 731 34.72 0.33 -82.63
C GLU A 731 33.46 -0.42 -83.13
N HIS A 732 32.58 -0.86 -82.23
CA HIS A 732 31.32 -1.53 -82.59
C HIS A 732 30.39 -0.65 -83.43
N PHE A 733 30.33 0.65 -83.11
CA PHE A 733 29.53 1.63 -83.84
C PHE A 733 30.26 2.31 -85.01
N GLU A 734 31.40 1.76 -85.44
CA GLU A 734 32.23 2.27 -86.55
C GLU A 734 32.70 3.73 -86.39
N ASN A 735 32.71 4.27 -85.16
CA ASN A 735 33.22 5.60 -84.87
C ASN A 735 34.74 5.58 -84.66
N PHE A 736 35.47 5.38 -85.76
CA PHE A 736 36.89 5.01 -85.73
C PHE A 736 37.82 6.11 -85.17
N SER A 737 37.51 7.40 -85.30
CA SER A 737 38.36 8.48 -84.76
C SER A 737 38.41 8.48 -83.23
N GLU A 738 37.25 8.28 -82.62
CA GLU A 738 37.01 8.24 -81.19
C GLU A 738 37.54 6.93 -80.61
N ALA A 739 37.29 5.81 -81.30
CA ALA A 739 37.85 4.50 -80.98
C ALA A 739 39.39 4.52 -80.93
N ILE A 740 40.03 5.14 -81.93
CA ILE A 740 41.50 5.29 -81.98
C ILE A 740 42.01 6.09 -80.78
N THR A 741 41.31 7.17 -80.44
CA THR A 741 41.71 8.04 -79.34
C THR A 741 41.65 7.28 -78.01
N MET A 742 40.57 6.53 -77.77
CA MET A 742 40.40 5.72 -76.56
C MET A 742 41.36 4.54 -76.49
N TRP A 743 41.56 3.80 -77.59
CA TRP A 743 42.57 2.74 -77.66
C TRP A 743 43.97 3.27 -77.37
N ARG A 744 44.34 4.44 -77.90
CA ARG A 744 45.63 5.07 -77.60
C ARG A 744 45.75 5.51 -76.14
N THR A 745 44.68 6.04 -75.56
CA THR A 745 44.66 6.43 -74.15
C THR A 745 44.83 5.21 -73.23
N PHE A 746 44.15 4.10 -73.54
CA PHE A 746 44.32 2.83 -72.83
C PHE A 746 45.76 2.30 -72.93
N LEU A 747 46.28 2.17 -74.15
CA LEU A 747 47.61 1.60 -74.42
C LEU A 747 48.77 2.49 -73.97
N LYS A 748 48.55 3.77 -73.66
CA LYS A 748 49.57 4.63 -73.02
C LYS A 748 49.90 4.14 -71.61
N ARG A 749 48.93 3.57 -70.90
CA ARG A 749 49.08 3.06 -69.53
C ARG A 749 49.28 1.54 -69.51
N HIS A 750 48.68 0.82 -70.47
CA HIS A 750 48.81 -0.62 -70.66
C HIS A 750 49.55 -0.96 -71.95
N ASP A 751 50.80 -0.52 -72.04
CA ASP A 751 51.59 -0.66 -73.26
C ASP A 751 52.06 -2.09 -73.57
N THR A 752 51.70 -3.05 -72.70
CA THR A 752 51.91 -4.49 -72.83
C THR A 752 50.68 -5.24 -73.35
N TYR A 753 49.51 -4.57 -73.44
CA TYR A 753 48.25 -5.19 -73.88
C TYR A 753 48.17 -5.32 -75.41
N TRP A 754 48.63 -6.47 -75.91
CA TRP A 754 48.73 -6.74 -77.36
C TRP A 754 47.41 -6.65 -78.14
N PRO A 755 46.27 -7.19 -77.66
CA PRO A 755 45.02 -7.16 -78.41
C PRO A 755 44.57 -5.74 -78.81
N GLY A 756 44.87 -4.73 -77.98
CA GLY A 756 44.54 -3.33 -78.28
C GLY A 756 45.38 -2.75 -79.42
N TYR A 757 46.67 -3.09 -79.51
CA TYR A 757 47.51 -2.68 -80.64
C TYR A 757 47.04 -3.31 -81.95
N GLU A 758 46.61 -4.58 -81.91
CA GLU A 758 46.09 -5.27 -83.08
C GLU A 758 44.79 -4.65 -83.59
N ARG A 759 43.85 -4.34 -82.69
CA ARG A 759 42.61 -3.64 -83.02
C ARG A 759 42.88 -2.24 -83.60
N LEU A 760 43.80 -1.47 -83.03
CA LEU A 760 44.23 -0.19 -83.61
C LEU A 760 44.81 -0.34 -85.02
N VAL A 761 45.60 -1.38 -85.27
CA VAL A 761 46.15 -1.68 -86.60
C VAL A 761 45.02 -1.99 -87.58
N ARG A 762 44.02 -2.78 -87.17
CA ARG A 762 42.83 -3.08 -87.98
C ARG A 762 42.05 -1.81 -88.30
N ILE A 763 41.83 -0.95 -87.30
CA ILE A 763 41.17 0.34 -87.48
C ILE A 763 42.00 1.27 -88.39
N TYR A 764 43.33 1.34 -88.23
CA TYR A 764 44.18 2.16 -89.11
C TYR A 764 44.18 1.67 -90.56
N ASN A 765 44.13 0.35 -90.76
CA ASN A 765 44.01 -0.23 -92.09
C ASN A 765 42.63 0.03 -92.70
N SER A 766 41.54 -0.06 -91.91
CA SER A 766 40.18 0.21 -92.41
C SER A 766 39.99 1.67 -92.81
N ILE A 767 40.64 2.62 -92.14
CA ILE A 767 40.62 4.06 -92.49
C ILE A 767 41.72 4.49 -93.48
N GLY A 768 42.44 3.55 -94.11
CA GLY A 768 43.41 3.82 -95.17
C GLY A 768 44.77 4.40 -94.72
N LYS A 769 45.13 4.29 -93.43
CA LYS A 769 46.39 4.80 -92.85
C LYS A 769 47.42 3.69 -92.64
N ALA A 770 47.78 2.98 -93.72
CA ALA A 770 48.68 1.83 -93.69
C ALA A 770 50.06 2.13 -93.04
N ASP A 771 50.66 3.29 -93.34
CA ASP A 771 51.95 3.69 -92.74
C ASP A 771 51.87 3.85 -91.22
N SER A 772 50.72 4.31 -90.70
CA SER A 772 50.49 4.45 -89.26
C SER A 772 50.30 3.08 -88.60
N ALA A 773 49.58 2.17 -89.27
CA ALA A 773 49.44 0.79 -88.82
C ALA A 773 50.79 0.06 -88.76
N GLN A 774 51.65 0.24 -89.76
CA GLN A 774 52.97 -0.38 -89.81
C GLN A 774 53.91 0.16 -88.74
N LYS A 775 53.94 1.47 -88.51
CA LYS A 775 54.68 2.09 -87.39
C LYS A 775 54.19 1.58 -86.03
N LEU A 776 52.88 1.39 -85.86
CA LEU A 776 52.30 0.86 -84.63
C LEU A 776 52.72 -0.60 -84.38
N ARG A 777 52.72 -1.45 -85.42
CA ARG A 777 53.21 -2.83 -85.36
C ARG A 777 54.67 -2.90 -84.91
N TYR A 778 55.54 -2.08 -85.51
CA TYR A 778 56.96 -2.02 -85.12
C TYR A 778 57.15 -1.56 -83.67
N SER A 779 56.40 -0.55 -83.23
CA SER A 779 56.47 -0.04 -81.85
C SER A 779 56.04 -1.10 -80.84
N ALA A 780 54.96 -1.84 -81.12
CA ALA A 780 54.46 -2.90 -80.25
C ALA A 780 55.41 -4.11 -80.21
N CYS A 781 55.98 -4.54 -81.35
CA CYS A 781 56.99 -5.61 -81.39
C CYS A 781 58.27 -5.26 -80.61
N SER A 782 58.71 -4.01 -80.66
CA SER A 782 59.90 -3.54 -79.91
C SER A 782 59.70 -3.65 -78.39
N LYS A 783 58.51 -3.27 -77.88
CA LYS A 783 58.18 -3.35 -76.45
C LYS A 783 58.05 -4.78 -75.94
N ILE A 784 57.45 -5.69 -76.72
CA ILE A 784 57.38 -7.12 -76.39
C ILE A 784 58.79 -7.73 -76.29
N LYS A 785 59.72 -7.30 -77.15
CA LYS A 785 61.12 -7.73 -77.10
C LYS A 785 61.83 -7.28 -75.81
N GLN A 786 61.54 -6.07 -75.32
CA GLN A 786 62.09 -5.55 -74.05
C GLN A 786 61.54 -6.28 -72.82
N LEU A 787 60.26 -6.66 -72.80
CA LEU A 787 59.67 -7.46 -71.70
C LEU A 787 60.24 -8.89 -71.63
N ARG A 788 60.49 -9.53 -72.79
CA ARG A 788 61.18 -10.84 -72.84
C ARG A 788 62.61 -10.76 -72.27
N LEU A 789 63.31 -9.64 -72.47
CA LEU A 789 64.66 -9.40 -71.93
C LEU A 789 64.63 -9.17 -70.41
N PHE A 790 63.63 -8.45 -69.89
CA PHE A 790 63.50 -8.16 -68.45
C PHE A 790 63.21 -9.41 -67.61
N LEU A 791 62.41 -10.35 -68.14
CA LEU A 791 62.13 -11.64 -67.50
C LEU A 791 63.32 -12.63 -67.55
N TYR A 792 64.26 -12.45 -68.48
CA TYR A 792 65.41 -13.34 -68.65
C TYR A 792 66.61 -12.97 -67.75
N TYR A 793 66.75 -11.70 -67.34
CA TYR A 793 67.84 -11.21 -66.46
C TYR A 793 67.50 -11.17 -64.96
N GLY A 794 66.25 -11.47 -64.57
CA GLY A 794 65.78 -11.48 -63.17
C GLY A 794 66.01 -12.79 -62.41
N LYS A 795 66.75 -13.76 -62.95
CA LYS A 795 66.95 -15.08 -62.31
C LYS A 795 68.29 -15.30 -61.58
N ASP A 796 69.28 -14.41 -61.71
CA ASP A 796 70.67 -14.71 -61.31
C ASP A 796 71.29 -13.83 -60.21
N ASN A 797 70.53 -13.11 -59.38
CA ASN A 797 71.10 -12.47 -58.18
C ASN A 797 70.22 -12.68 -56.93
N ASN A 798 70.76 -13.49 -56.02
CA ASN A 798 70.28 -13.66 -54.64
C ASN A 798 70.49 -12.38 -53.82
N GLU A 799 69.45 -12.02 -53.06
CA GLU A 799 69.39 -11.04 -51.96
C GLU A 799 69.79 -9.58 -52.23
N LEU A 800 68.81 -8.66 -52.25
CA LEU A 800 68.88 -7.38 -51.53
C LEU A 800 67.53 -6.62 -51.53
N ARG A 801 67.01 -6.44 -50.31
CA ARG A 801 66.27 -5.26 -49.80
C ARG A 801 64.94 -4.89 -50.43
N THR A 802 63.89 -5.30 -49.70
CA THR A 802 62.73 -4.45 -49.42
C THR A 802 63.18 -3.10 -48.87
N VAL A 803 63.17 -2.06 -49.71
CA VAL A 803 62.97 -0.68 -49.28
C VAL A 803 61.60 -0.27 -49.80
N SER A 804 60.75 0.09 -48.85
CA SER A 804 59.42 0.65 -49.00
C SER A 804 59.39 1.85 -49.96
N GLY A 805 58.41 1.86 -50.87
CA GLY A 805 57.98 3.06 -51.57
C GLY A 805 57.70 2.84 -53.06
N GLU A 806 56.40 2.72 -53.39
CA GLU A 806 55.78 2.94 -54.70
C GLU A 806 55.91 1.84 -55.78
N ALA A 807 54.72 1.43 -56.28
CA ALA A 807 54.44 0.61 -57.46
C ALA A 807 54.79 -0.89 -57.43
N ALA A 808 53.94 -1.69 -56.77
CA ALA A 808 53.70 -3.08 -57.15
C ALA A 808 52.37 -3.16 -57.94
N PRO A 809 52.32 -3.65 -59.18
CA PRO A 809 51.09 -3.71 -59.96
C PRO A 809 50.23 -4.91 -59.52
N SER A 810 49.17 -4.63 -58.76
CA SER A 810 48.04 -5.53 -58.52
C SER A 810 47.19 -5.81 -59.77
N GLY A 811 47.55 -5.28 -60.95
CA GLY A 811 46.87 -5.57 -62.21
C GLY A 811 47.19 -6.94 -62.82
N ILE A 812 48.33 -7.57 -62.51
CA ILE A 812 48.82 -8.73 -63.28
C ILE A 812 47.94 -10.00 -63.14
N TRP A 813 47.15 -10.14 -62.08
CA TRP A 813 46.35 -11.36 -61.85
C TRP A 813 45.02 -11.38 -62.62
N MET A 814 44.41 -10.22 -62.91
CA MET A 814 43.13 -10.16 -63.64
C MET A 814 43.33 -10.34 -65.16
N TRP A 815 44.46 -9.88 -65.70
CA TRP A 815 44.78 -10.03 -67.12
C TRP A 815 45.29 -11.42 -67.51
N GLN A 816 45.81 -12.21 -66.55
CA GLN A 816 46.23 -13.60 -66.78
C GLN A 816 45.07 -14.52 -67.22
N ASN A 817 43.84 -14.26 -66.77
CA ASN A 817 42.67 -15.07 -67.17
C ASN A 817 42.12 -14.68 -68.57
N LEU A 818 42.31 -13.42 -68.99
CA LEU A 818 42.04 -12.98 -70.36
C LEU A 818 43.10 -13.51 -71.34
N ASP A 819 44.36 -13.61 -70.90
CA ASP A 819 45.45 -14.18 -71.68
C ASP A 819 45.25 -15.68 -71.98
N VAL A 820 44.69 -16.48 -71.05
CA VAL A 820 44.45 -17.93 -71.30
C VAL A 820 43.35 -18.18 -72.34
N MET A 821 42.36 -17.27 -72.47
CA MET A 821 41.35 -17.35 -73.52
C MET A 821 41.87 -16.86 -74.88
N ALA A 822 42.67 -15.79 -74.89
CA ALA A 822 43.25 -15.24 -76.13
C ALA A 822 44.34 -16.15 -76.72
N LEU A 823 45.22 -16.72 -75.88
CA LEU A 823 46.31 -17.62 -76.32
C LEU A 823 45.78 -18.91 -76.95
N LYS A 824 44.67 -19.50 -76.46
CA LYS A 824 44.08 -20.71 -77.07
C LYS A 824 43.48 -20.48 -78.46
N SER A 825 43.19 -19.24 -78.83
CA SER A 825 42.56 -18.93 -80.12
C SER A 825 43.56 -18.58 -81.24
N TRP A 826 44.84 -18.34 -80.92
CA TRP A 826 45.79 -17.72 -81.86
C TRP A 826 47.17 -18.41 -81.97
N GLU A 827 47.36 -19.59 -81.38
CA GLU A 827 48.53 -20.46 -81.64
C GLU A 827 48.65 -20.93 -83.11
N GLY A 828 47.74 -20.54 -84.01
CA GLY A 828 47.71 -20.99 -85.40
C GLY A 828 48.25 -20.04 -86.48
N ILE A 829 48.53 -18.76 -86.21
CA ILE A 829 48.60 -17.77 -87.32
C ILE A 829 49.98 -17.12 -87.57
N PHE A 830 50.93 -17.05 -86.62
CA PHE A 830 52.22 -16.37 -86.89
C PHE A 830 53.46 -17.03 -86.26
N CYS A 831 53.60 -18.35 -86.45
CA CYS A 831 54.90 -19.01 -86.42
C CYS A 831 55.24 -19.53 -87.84
N SER A 832 55.64 -18.63 -88.73
CA SER A 832 56.52 -18.96 -89.86
C SER A 832 57.25 -17.71 -90.32
N ASP A 833 58.58 -17.78 -90.19
CA ASP A 833 59.67 -16.86 -90.55
C ASP A 833 59.92 -15.60 -89.70
#